data_AF-A0A8H4F1V5-F1
#
_entry.id   AF-A0A8H4F1V5-F1
#
_cell.length_a   1.000
_cell.length_b   1.000
_cell.length_c   1.000
_cell.angle_alpha   90.00
_cell.angle_beta   90.00
_cell.angle_gamma   90.00
#
_symmetry.space_group_name_H-M   'P 1'
#
loop_
_entity.id
_entity.type
_entity.pdbx_description
1 polymer ?
#
loop_
_entity_poly.entity_id
_entity_poly.type
_entity_poly.pdbx_seq_one_letter_code
_entity_poly.pdbx_strand_id
1 'polypeptide(L)'
;MPRVERKGRANKKRGKKGGKKEEDTQATSITPGEAMDIDAPASNNVATQEGPGGVVFNDQHFQAAHFGEVDEELLGYFKNVEQTLDDPHFETGEDQRLFVENVYSEVDGNEFRLSTNYSCSLILEKLLKVSDSFQLRVFMDKLSGKTVELFAHRFASHVCQTLLTLAADVVEREQLEGVSANETSPAKEGEGELLSMEKLILGVCEDIKPHVGGLISQQFASHDIRILLFVLAGKRIDESGDIKGQLRSKKSTQYKKENNDTFTKSSVRLTPTRKVPDSFKAMFRTLTTELAINMSETEVRTLSVHKVANPVLQLLLEMQENDKEGQKAKNILIDRILWGIVTDIDSTEENRDRDSWFETMVRDPVGSHLLEVIVKCAPDAIYRKIFKTYLKGKLEKFSMHPIANFVIQNLITHVRKSKQLDQMMAELGKSFEKLLKFGKYGVIRSLVDASVRMESSQKAVVDAIATALHITEDAQRKEFVNCCMRMWTYEQWNEASEDEKLDLYKFHLQGSLIVQGIMKMEADVNAIVTNSFLSQRPDTVYRWCFSPAGSRAFESIVASPNVNAKIKKKIMRDLSGKYTALAKDKFGSHILDKCWAAADIDSKEKIAAELVKHEHELASHYIGKSILWTCKIDQYKRRHDDWVEREKGAERKREMFRDILDDTPVDKKRKFA
;
A
#
# COMPACT_ATOMS: atom_id res chain seq x y z
N MET A 1 -28.40 -26.69 -34.30
CA MET A 1 -29.71 -26.30 -33.72
C MET A 1 -29.65 -24.83 -33.34
N PRO A 2 -30.71 -24.04 -33.59
CA PRO A 2 -30.63 -22.60 -33.68
C PRO A 2 -30.59 -21.89 -32.31
N ARG A 3 -29.98 -20.70 -32.36
CA ARG A 3 -29.68 -19.74 -31.30
C ARG A 3 -30.97 -19.16 -30.71
N VAL A 4 -31.19 -19.34 -29.40
CA VAL A 4 -32.33 -18.73 -28.69
C VAL A 4 -31.84 -17.49 -27.94
N GLU A 5 -32.40 -16.34 -28.32
CA GLU A 5 -32.24 -15.04 -27.68
C GLU A 5 -32.75 -15.06 -26.23
N ARG A 6 -31.91 -14.60 -25.28
CA ARG A 6 -32.32 -14.33 -23.90
C ARG A 6 -32.80 -12.89 -23.77
N LYS A 7 -34.13 -12.72 -23.70
CA LYS A 7 -34.80 -11.47 -23.29
C LYS A 7 -34.44 -11.11 -21.84
N GLY A 8 -34.06 -9.85 -21.63
CA GLY A 8 -33.75 -9.26 -20.33
C GLY A 8 -34.98 -9.22 -19.40
N ARG A 9 -34.74 -9.50 -18.10
CA ARG A 9 -35.74 -9.38 -17.04
C ARG A 9 -35.77 -7.95 -16.50
N ALA A 10 -36.96 -7.36 -16.49
CA ALA A 10 -37.29 -6.11 -15.82
C ALA A 10 -37.27 -6.27 -14.29
N ASN A 11 -36.57 -5.36 -13.60
CA ASN A 11 -36.56 -5.25 -12.14
C ASN A 11 -37.82 -4.53 -11.64
N LYS A 12 -38.67 -5.26 -10.91
CA LYS A 12 -39.91 -4.75 -10.31
C LYS A 12 -39.61 -4.23 -8.89
N LYS A 13 -39.71 -2.90 -8.69
CA LYS A 13 -39.69 -2.25 -7.37
C LYS A 13 -40.85 -2.77 -6.52
N ARG A 14 -40.56 -3.27 -5.30
CA ARG A 14 -41.55 -3.67 -4.29
C ARG A 14 -41.73 -2.53 -3.28
N GLY A 15 -42.95 -2.03 -3.18
CA GLY A 15 -43.39 -1.02 -2.21
C GLY A 15 -43.53 -1.59 -0.80
N LYS A 16 -43.31 -0.71 0.19
CA LYS A 16 -43.39 -1.01 1.63
C LYS A 16 -44.69 -0.40 2.17
N LYS A 17 -45.63 -1.23 2.63
CA LYS A 17 -46.81 -0.81 3.42
C LYS A 17 -46.42 -0.75 4.91
N GLY A 18 -46.89 0.29 5.59
CA GLY A 18 -46.63 0.56 7.00
C GLY A 18 -47.52 -0.20 7.98
N GLY A 19 -47.08 -0.18 9.24
CA GLY A 19 -47.84 -0.53 10.43
C GLY A 19 -47.19 0.16 11.64
N LYS A 20 -47.97 0.99 12.34
CA LYS A 20 -47.63 1.77 13.54
C LYS A 20 -47.66 0.88 14.80
N LYS A 21 -46.73 1.10 15.74
CA LYS A 21 -46.97 1.16 17.21
C LYS A 21 -45.79 1.86 17.90
N GLU A 22 -46.14 2.69 18.88
CA GLU A 22 -45.33 3.67 19.63
C GLU A 22 -44.48 3.01 20.74
N GLU A 23 -43.29 3.56 21.04
CA GLU A 23 -42.90 4.03 22.38
C GLU A 23 -41.55 4.75 22.38
N ASP A 24 -41.44 5.72 23.30
CA ASP A 24 -40.47 6.81 23.43
C ASP A 24 -38.99 6.42 23.56
N THR A 25 -38.12 7.16 22.86
CA THR A 25 -36.85 7.64 23.43
C THR A 25 -36.29 8.83 22.64
N GLN A 26 -35.98 9.92 23.35
CA GLN A 26 -35.41 11.16 22.82
C GLN A 26 -34.07 10.93 22.10
N ALA A 27 -34.01 11.27 20.83
CA ALA A 27 -32.75 11.53 20.11
C ALA A 27 -32.99 12.62 19.04
N THR A 28 -32.16 13.66 19.11
CA THR A 28 -32.13 14.85 18.25
C THR A 28 -31.92 14.49 16.78
N SER A 29 -32.88 14.89 15.94
CA SER A 29 -32.87 14.69 14.49
C SER A 29 -32.01 15.73 13.76
N ILE A 30 -30.98 15.28 13.05
CA ILE A 30 -30.33 16.00 11.95
C ILE A 30 -31.06 15.61 10.66
N THR A 31 -31.54 16.60 9.91
CA THR A 31 -32.25 16.46 8.63
C THR A 31 -31.32 15.99 7.50
N PRO A 32 -31.75 15.09 6.60
CA PRO A 32 -31.04 14.79 5.35
C PRO A 32 -31.24 15.92 4.34
N GLY A 33 -30.14 16.35 3.72
CA GLY A 33 -30.05 17.50 2.82
C GLY A 33 -30.87 17.38 1.53
N GLU A 34 -31.37 18.54 1.11
CA GLU A 34 -31.92 18.81 -0.21
C GLU A 34 -30.83 18.70 -1.29
N ALA A 35 -31.21 18.16 -2.44
CA ALA A 35 -30.40 18.14 -3.64
C ALA A 35 -30.22 19.58 -4.16
N MET A 36 -28.98 20.00 -4.41
CA MET A 36 -28.68 21.22 -5.15
C MET A 36 -28.18 20.89 -6.55
N ASP A 37 -28.90 21.45 -7.53
CA ASP A 37 -28.58 21.49 -8.94
C ASP A 37 -27.19 22.10 -9.21
N ILE A 38 -26.45 21.49 -10.14
CA ILE A 38 -25.14 21.93 -10.61
C ILE A 38 -25.37 22.74 -11.89
N ASP A 39 -25.74 24.02 -11.74
CA ASP A 39 -25.57 25.03 -12.79
C ASP A 39 -25.77 26.45 -12.20
N ALA A 40 -24.73 26.97 -11.55
CA ALA A 40 -24.56 28.40 -11.27
C ALA A 40 -23.08 28.69 -10.89
N PRO A 41 -22.52 29.86 -11.28
CA PRO A 41 -21.13 30.19 -10.98
C PRO A 41 -21.00 30.47 -9.48
N ALA A 42 -20.33 29.57 -8.75
CA ALA A 42 -20.11 29.75 -7.33
C ALA A 42 -19.10 30.88 -7.08
N SER A 43 -19.58 31.94 -6.43
CA SER A 43 -18.78 33.00 -5.82
C SER A 43 -17.71 32.41 -4.88
N ASN A 44 -16.47 32.89 -5.01
CA ASN A 44 -15.35 32.59 -4.11
C ASN A 44 -15.70 32.97 -2.66
N ASN A 45 -16.22 32.02 -1.89
CA ASN A 45 -16.20 32.07 -0.43
C ASN A 45 -15.32 30.91 0.04
N VAL A 46 -14.04 31.23 0.27
CA VAL A 46 -13.11 30.36 0.99
C VAL A 46 -13.55 30.36 2.44
N ALA A 47 -14.17 29.27 2.89
CA ALA A 47 -14.38 29.05 4.31
C ALA A 47 -13.01 28.85 4.98
N THR A 48 -12.58 29.82 5.78
CA THR A 48 -11.47 29.69 6.71
C THR A 48 -11.73 28.51 7.65
N GLN A 49 -11.00 27.40 7.46
CA GLN A 49 -10.98 26.34 8.46
C GLN A 49 -10.10 26.79 9.61
N GLU A 50 -10.71 27.31 10.67
CA GLU A 50 -10.03 27.54 11.94
C GLU A 50 -9.59 26.20 12.54
N GLY A 51 -8.28 25.93 12.50
CA GLY A 51 -7.68 24.87 13.31
C GLY A 51 -7.68 25.25 14.79
N PRO A 52 -7.61 24.27 15.71
CA PRO A 52 -7.51 24.55 17.14
C PRO A 52 -6.16 25.24 17.42
N GLY A 53 -6.18 26.57 17.53
CA GLY A 53 -4.97 27.37 17.78
C GLY A 53 -4.97 28.79 17.23
N GLY A 54 -5.96 29.22 16.43
CA GLY A 54 -6.07 30.62 15.99
C GLY A 54 -4.88 31.15 15.18
N VAL A 55 -4.04 30.26 14.63
CA VAL A 55 -2.91 30.64 13.78
C VAL A 55 -3.44 30.81 12.35
N VAL A 56 -3.50 32.05 11.89
CA VAL A 56 -3.74 32.41 10.50
C VAL A 56 -2.52 31.93 9.71
N PHE A 57 -2.70 30.96 8.82
CA PHE A 57 -1.69 30.69 7.82
C PHE A 57 -1.48 31.97 7.03
N ASN A 58 -0.23 32.35 6.81
CA ASN A 58 0.07 33.24 5.70
C ASN A 58 -0.20 32.40 4.44
N ASP A 59 -1.48 32.24 4.10
CA ASP A 59 -1.91 31.74 2.81
C ASP A 59 -1.24 32.70 1.84
N GLN A 60 -0.08 32.30 1.30
CA GLN A 60 0.36 32.83 0.03
C GLN A 60 -0.84 32.58 -0.86
N HIS A 61 -1.64 33.63 -1.09
CA HIS A 61 -2.82 33.54 -1.91
C HIS A 61 -2.31 33.22 -3.30
N PHE A 62 -2.22 31.92 -3.60
CA PHE A 62 -2.01 31.41 -4.94
C PHE A 62 -3.28 31.76 -5.69
N GLN A 63 -3.32 32.98 -6.25
CA GLN A 63 -4.43 33.41 -7.09
C GLN A 63 -4.57 32.40 -8.22
N ALA A 64 -5.82 32.06 -8.55
CA ALA A 64 -6.08 31.21 -9.71
C ALA A 64 -5.56 31.94 -10.95
N ALA A 65 -4.43 31.48 -11.48
CA ALA A 65 -3.85 32.08 -12.66
C ALA A 65 -4.83 31.95 -13.84
N HIS A 66 -5.07 33.06 -14.51
CA HIS A 66 -5.94 33.15 -15.67
C HIS A 66 -5.09 33.47 -16.89
N PHE A 67 -4.97 32.51 -17.80
CA PHE A 67 -4.12 32.63 -18.99
C PHE A 67 -4.90 32.96 -20.26
N GLY A 68 -6.17 33.40 -20.12
CA GLY A 68 -7.08 33.66 -21.22
C GLY A 68 -8.08 32.52 -21.44
N GLU A 69 -9.19 32.84 -22.08
CA GLU A 69 -10.23 31.85 -22.43
C GLU A 69 -9.85 31.11 -23.71
N VAL A 70 -10.32 29.88 -23.88
CA VAL A 70 -10.20 29.12 -25.13
C VAL A 70 -11.43 29.48 -25.97
N ASP A 71 -11.21 29.96 -27.20
CA ASP A 71 -12.31 30.29 -28.12
C ASP A 71 -13.06 29.02 -28.58
N GLU A 72 -14.27 29.22 -29.11
CA GLU A 72 -15.16 28.11 -29.48
C GLU A 72 -14.59 27.24 -30.61
N GLU A 73 -13.81 27.84 -31.51
CA GLU A 73 -13.19 27.13 -32.64
C GLU A 73 -12.10 26.18 -32.13
N LEU A 74 -11.18 26.68 -31.31
CA LEU A 74 -10.12 25.88 -30.70
C LEU A 74 -10.70 24.80 -29.78
N LEU A 75 -11.73 25.13 -29.00
CA LEU A 75 -12.44 24.15 -28.17
C LEU A 75 -13.10 23.05 -29.02
N GLY A 76 -13.73 23.43 -30.14
CA GLY A 76 -14.33 22.50 -31.09
C GLY A 76 -13.30 21.56 -31.71
N TYR A 77 -12.13 22.10 -32.09
CA TYR A 77 -11.00 21.32 -32.58
C TYR A 77 -10.54 20.27 -31.54
N PHE A 78 -10.29 20.67 -30.29
CA PHE A 78 -9.82 19.73 -29.27
C PHE A 78 -10.86 18.65 -28.94
N LYS A 79 -12.16 18.93 -29.02
CA LYS A 79 -13.19 17.89 -28.88
C LYS A 79 -13.11 16.82 -29.98
N ASN A 80 -12.77 17.22 -31.22
CA ASN A 80 -12.54 16.26 -32.30
C ASN A 80 -11.25 15.45 -32.06
N VAL A 81 -10.21 16.09 -31.52
CA VAL A 81 -8.98 15.41 -31.07
C VAL A 81 -9.31 14.35 -30.02
N GLU A 82 -10.15 14.68 -29.03
CA GLU A 82 -10.56 13.73 -27.99
C GLU A 82 -11.24 12.49 -28.56
N GLN A 83 -12.20 12.68 -29.48
CA GLN A 83 -12.88 11.57 -30.14
C GLN A 83 -11.91 10.66 -30.89
N THR A 84 -10.93 11.25 -31.57
CA THR A 84 -9.89 10.52 -32.31
C THR A 84 -8.96 9.76 -31.36
N LEU A 85 -8.65 10.33 -30.19
CA LEU A 85 -7.85 9.65 -29.17
C LEU A 85 -8.62 8.52 -28.47
N ASP A 86 -9.93 8.67 -28.24
CA ASP A 86 -10.74 7.63 -27.59
C ASP A 86 -11.04 6.44 -28.50
N ASP A 87 -11.17 6.68 -29.80
CA ASP A 87 -11.35 5.65 -30.83
C ASP A 87 -10.31 5.83 -31.94
N PRO A 88 -9.05 5.39 -31.72
CA PRO A 88 -7.95 5.60 -32.66
C PRO A 88 -8.12 4.70 -33.89
N HIS A 89 -8.46 5.33 -35.02
CA HIS A 89 -8.58 4.68 -36.33
C HIS A 89 -7.29 4.80 -37.17
N PHE A 90 -6.12 4.73 -36.54
CA PHE A 90 -4.84 4.83 -37.25
C PHE A 90 -4.47 3.50 -37.90
N GLU A 91 -4.12 3.52 -39.19
CA GLU A 91 -3.66 2.33 -39.92
C GLU A 91 -2.26 1.92 -39.48
N THR A 92 -1.41 2.91 -39.16
CA THR A 92 -0.03 2.72 -38.73
C THR A 92 0.34 3.60 -37.53
N GLY A 93 1.46 3.26 -36.87
CA GLY A 93 2.05 4.11 -35.84
C GLY A 93 2.66 5.42 -36.38
N GLU A 94 2.87 5.54 -37.69
CA GLU A 94 3.28 6.78 -38.34
C GLU A 94 2.12 7.76 -38.46
N ASP A 95 0.93 7.27 -38.82
CA ASP A 95 -0.28 8.09 -38.89
C ASP A 95 -0.62 8.69 -37.53
N GLN A 96 -0.46 7.88 -36.47
CA GLN A 96 -0.64 8.35 -35.10
C GLN A 96 0.39 9.45 -34.76
N ARG A 97 1.67 9.27 -35.13
CA ARG A 97 2.71 10.30 -34.89
C ARG A 97 2.39 11.61 -35.60
N LEU A 98 2.01 11.55 -36.87
CA LEU A 98 1.68 12.73 -37.67
C LEU A 98 0.44 13.44 -37.12
N PHE A 99 -0.57 12.70 -36.68
CA PHE A 99 -1.72 13.26 -36.00
C PHE A 99 -1.31 14.01 -34.73
N VAL A 100 -0.51 13.40 -33.87
CA VAL A 100 -0.04 14.03 -32.63
C VAL A 100 0.80 15.29 -32.92
N GLU A 101 1.68 15.26 -33.93
CA GLU A 101 2.47 16.42 -34.37
C GLU A 101 1.60 17.59 -34.85
N ASN A 102 0.55 17.30 -35.64
CA ASN A 102 -0.42 18.31 -36.07
C ASN A 102 -1.18 18.91 -34.88
N VAL A 103 -1.57 18.08 -33.90
CA VAL A 103 -2.21 18.59 -32.67
C VAL A 103 -1.26 19.49 -31.88
N TYR A 104 0.02 19.14 -31.78
CA TYR A 104 1.01 19.99 -31.12
C TYR A 104 1.22 21.35 -31.79
N SER A 105 0.99 21.45 -33.10
CA SER A 105 1.02 22.75 -33.81
C SER A 105 -0.08 23.71 -33.32
N GLU A 106 -1.24 23.19 -32.91
CA GLU A 106 -2.34 23.98 -32.33
C GLU A 106 -2.15 24.22 -30.81
N VAL A 107 -1.39 23.35 -30.15
CA VAL A 107 -1.01 23.51 -28.74
C VAL A 107 0.03 24.63 -28.58
N ASP A 108 0.91 24.81 -29.55
CA ASP A 108 1.98 25.81 -29.51
C ASP A 108 1.42 27.23 -29.30
N GLY A 109 1.86 27.88 -28.23
CA GLY A 109 1.37 29.21 -27.83
C GLY A 109 0.02 29.21 -27.09
N ASN A 110 -0.64 28.06 -26.94
CA ASN A 110 -1.89 27.89 -26.20
C ASN A 110 -1.76 26.97 -24.98
N GLU A 111 -0.56 26.55 -24.60
CA GLU A 111 -0.29 25.55 -23.56
C GLU A 111 -0.97 25.91 -22.24
N PHE A 112 -0.85 27.16 -21.81
CA PHE A 112 -1.45 27.64 -20.57
C PHE A 112 -2.98 27.74 -20.65
N ARG A 113 -3.53 28.27 -21.75
CA ARG A 113 -4.98 28.40 -21.98
C ARG A 113 -5.65 27.03 -21.96
N LEU A 114 -5.05 26.07 -22.67
CA LEU A 114 -5.56 24.70 -22.77
C LEU A 114 -5.43 23.96 -21.43
N SER A 115 -4.30 24.10 -20.73
CA SER A 115 -4.08 23.47 -19.41
C SER A 115 -5.00 24.02 -18.31
N THR A 116 -5.44 25.27 -18.43
CA THR A 116 -6.35 25.91 -17.46
C THR A 116 -7.82 25.87 -17.85
N ASN A 117 -8.17 25.26 -18.99
CA ASN A 117 -9.55 24.98 -19.38
C ASN A 117 -10.00 23.59 -18.90
N TYR A 118 -11.24 23.47 -18.41
CA TYR A 118 -11.77 22.19 -17.90
C TYR A 118 -11.76 21.07 -18.94
N SER A 119 -12.30 21.31 -20.14
CA SER A 119 -12.37 20.29 -21.18
C SER A 119 -11.00 20.04 -21.80
N CYS A 120 -10.28 21.09 -22.20
CA CYS A 120 -8.99 20.92 -22.87
C CYS A 120 -7.93 20.28 -21.97
N SER A 121 -7.94 20.52 -20.65
CA SER A 121 -6.99 19.86 -19.73
C SER A 121 -7.11 18.34 -19.74
N LEU A 122 -8.33 17.79 -19.79
CA LEU A 122 -8.56 16.34 -19.87
C LEU A 122 -8.04 15.77 -21.19
N ILE A 123 -8.20 16.52 -22.28
CA ILE A 123 -7.77 16.15 -23.63
C ILE A 123 -6.25 16.21 -23.72
N LEU A 124 -5.61 17.22 -23.12
CA LEU A 124 -4.16 17.31 -22.99
C LEU A 124 -3.61 16.12 -22.19
N GLU A 125 -4.25 15.68 -21.11
CA GLU A 125 -3.82 14.48 -20.39
C GLU A 125 -3.84 13.22 -21.28
N LYS A 126 -4.81 13.10 -22.21
CA LYS A 126 -4.86 12.00 -23.19
C LYS A 126 -3.75 12.16 -24.24
N LEU A 127 -3.58 13.36 -24.78
CA LEU A 127 -2.53 13.68 -25.76
C LEU A 127 -1.13 13.35 -25.22
N LEU A 128 -0.82 13.77 -23.99
CA LEU A 128 0.47 13.51 -23.34
C LEU A 128 0.79 12.01 -23.26
N LYS A 129 -0.20 11.14 -23.02
CA LYS A 129 0.02 9.69 -22.91
C LYS A 129 0.42 9.01 -24.21
N VAL A 130 0.08 9.61 -25.35
CA VAL A 130 0.44 9.11 -26.68
C VAL A 130 1.62 9.89 -27.28
N SER A 131 2.14 10.87 -26.56
CA SER A 131 3.26 11.72 -27.00
C SER A 131 4.60 11.02 -26.85
N ASP A 132 5.53 11.34 -27.74
CA ASP A 132 6.90 10.87 -27.65
C ASP A 132 7.74 11.72 -26.67
N SER A 133 9.02 11.37 -26.54
CA SER A 133 9.90 12.00 -25.54
C SER A 133 10.34 13.40 -25.92
N PHE A 134 10.37 13.71 -27.22
CA PHE A 134 10.62 15.05 -27.71
C PHE A 134 9.45 15.97 -27.34
N GLN A 135 8.23 15.56 -27.69
CA GLN A 135 7.00 16.31 -27.45
C GLN A 135 6.76 16.58 -25.97
N LEU A 136 7.01 15.58 -25.11
CA LEU A 136 6.92 15.75 -23.66
C LEU A 136 7.94 16.77 -23.12
N ARG A 137 9.18 16.78 -23.65
CA ARG A 137 10.19 17.77 -23.26
C ARG A 137 9.83 19.17 -23.74
N VAL A 138 9.38 19.32 -24.99
CA VAL A 138 8.92 20.61 -25.54
C VAL A 138 7.75 21.16 -24.71
N PHE A 139 6.74 20.32 -24.43
CA PHE A 139 5.60 20.76 -23.63
C PHE A 139 6.01 21.17 -22.21
N MET A 140 6.91 20.41 -21.55
CA MET A 140 7.42 20.79 -20.23
C MET A 140 8.22 22.10 -20.28
N ASP A 141 9.05 22.30 -21.30
CA ASP A 141 9.83 23.53 -21.51
C ASP A 141 8.90 24.75 -21.65
N LYS A 142 7.81 24.63 -22.42
CA LYS A 142 6.80 25.70 -22.61
C LYS A 142 6.06 26.07 -21.33
N LEU A 143 5.97 25.17 -20.35
CA LEU A 143 5.36 25.47 -19.05
C LEU A 143 6.31 26.17 -18.06
N SER A 144 7.60 26.28 -18.39
CA SER A 144 8.64 26.84 -17.52
C SER A 144 8.31 28.28 -17.09
N GLY A 145 8.62 28.61 -15.84
CA GLY A 145 8.37 29.95 -15.27
C GLY A 145 6.92 30.20 -14.85
N LYS A 146 6.01 29.22 -15.02
CA LYS A 146 4.62 29.23 -14.52
C LYS A 146 4.26 28.03 -13.66
N THR A 147 5.26 27.30 -13.18
CA THR A 147 5.10 26.07 -12.39
C THR A 147 4.19 26.26 -11.17
N VAL A 148 4.44 27.32 -10.37
CA VAL A 148 3.70 27.59 -9.13
C VAL A 148 2.22 27.83 -9.42
N GLU A 149 1.92 28.67 -10.41
CA GLU A 149 0.56 28.96 -10.84
C GLU A 149 -0.17 27.70 -11.34
N LEU A 150 0.50 26.87 -12.14
CA LEU A 150 -0.10 25.68 -12.73
C LEU A 150 -0.36 24.58 -11.69
N PHE A 151 0.57 24.35 -10.77
CA PHE A 151 0.40 23.40 -9.66
C PHE A 151 -0.76 23.82 -8.75
N ALA A 152 -0.93 25.12 -8.52
CA ALA A 152 -2.03 25.64 -7.71
C ALA A 152 -3.39 25.64 -8.43
N HIS A 153 -3.43 25.41 -9.75
CA HIS A 153 -4.66 25.50 -10.53
C HIS A 153 -5.46 24.19 -10.53
N ARG A 154 -6.79 24.29 -10.37
CA ARG A 154 -7.73 23.15 -10.24
C ARG A 154 -7.74 22.17 -11.41
N PHE A 155 -7.36 22.62 -12.61
CA PHE A 155 -7.32 21.80 -13.82
C PHE A 155 -5.88 21.53 -14.29
N ALA A 156 -5.00 22.54 -14.21
CA ALA A 156 -3.64 22.40 -14.75
C ALA A 156 -2.77 21.49 -13.89
N SER A 157 -3.03 21.42 -12.58
CA SER A 157 -2.43 20.42 -11.68
C SER A 157 -2.62 18.99 -12.17
N HIS A 158 -3.72 18.66 -12.85
CA HIS A 158 -3.91 17.32 -13.40
C HIS A 158 -3.06 17.07 -14.64
N VAL A 159 -2.91 18.09 -15.49
CA VAL A 159 -1.99 18.06 -16.65
C VAL A 159 -0.55 17.91 -16.17
N CYS A 160 -0.12 18.71 -15.18
CA CYS A 160 1.21 18.63 -14.56
C CYS A 160 1.47 17.27 -13.92
N GLN A 161 0.52 16.70 -13.18
CA GLN A 161 0.63 15.35 -12.63
C GLN A 161 0.86 14.28 -13.71
N THR A 162 0.11 14.36 -14.82
CA THR A 162 0.26 13.43 -15.95
C THR A 162 1.61 13.62 -16.64
N LEU A 163 2.00 14.87 -16.91
CA LEU A 163 3.30 15.21 -17.50
C LEU A 163 4.47 14.72 -16.63
N LEU A 164 4.48 15.00 -15.32
CA LEU A 164 5.52 14.55 -14.39
C LEU A 164 5.63 13.02 -14.32
N THR A 165 4.49 12.32 -14.37
CA THR A 165 4.46 10.86 -14.34
C THR A 165 5.14 10.26 -15.59
N LEU A 166 4.85 10.84 -16.76
CA LEU A 166 5.43 10.40 -18.04
C LEU A 166 6.90 10.82 -18.16
N ALA A 167 7.24 12.02 -17.70
CA ALA A 167 8.60 12.55 -17.66
C ALA A 167 9.56 11.64 -16.90
N ALA A 168 9.08 10.94 -15.85
CA ALA A 168 9.89 9.97 -15.11
C ALA A 168 10.41 8.81 -15.97
N ASP A 169 9.62 8.36 -16.95
CA ASP A 169 10.04 7.29 -17.88
C ASP A 169 11.01 7.85 -18.95
N VAL A 170 10.86 9.12 -19.33
CA VAL A 170 11.81 9.81 -20.22
C VAL A 170 13.18 9.96 -19.53
N VAL A 171 13.21 10.40 -18.26
CA VAL A 171 14.46 10.48 -17.48
C VAL A 171 15.17 9.13 -17.40
N GLU A 172 14.42 8.06 -17.09
CA GLU A 172 15.03 6.72 -17.01
C GLU A 172 15.64 6.30 -18.36
N ARG A 173 14.95 6.60 -19.48
CA ARG A 173 15.48 6.33 -20.82
C ARG A 173 16.74 7.13 -21.10
N GLU A 174 16.73 8.45 -20.85
CA GLU A 174 17.91 9.32 -21.01
C GLU A 174 19.10 8.83 -20.17
N GLN A 175 18.86 8.29 -18.97
CA GLN A 175 19.90 7.74 -18.09
C GLN A 175 20.47 6.39 -18.54
N LEU A 176 19.75 5.66 -19.40
CA LEU A 176 20.17 4.35 -19.91
C LEU A 176 20.77 4.45 -21.31
N GLU A 177 20.19 5.30 -22.16
CA GLU A 177 20.46 5.36 -23.60
C GLU A 177 21.14 6.69 -24.00
N GLY A 178 21.18 7.69 -23.12
CA GLY A 178 21.54 9.06 -23.46
C GLY A 178 20.36 9.82 -24.08
N VAL A 179 20.53 11.14 -24.25
CA VAL A 179 19.56 11.96 -24.99
C VAL A 179 19.74 11.67 -26.48
N SER A 180 18.65 11.32 -27.18
CA SER A 180 18.70 10.95 -28.60
C SER A 180 19.16 12.13 -29.48
N ALA A 181 19.97 11.85 -30.50
CA ALA A 181 20.51 12.86 -31.42
C ALA A 181 19.46 13.44 -32.38
N ASN A 182 18.40 12.69 -32.71
CA ASN A 182 17.26 13.20 -33.50
C ASN A 182 16.37 14.15 -32.69
N GLU A 183 16.57 14.15 -31.38
CA GLU A 183 15.83 14.86 -30.35
C GLU A 183 16.57 16.13 -29.88
N THR A 184 17.74 16.40 -30.49
CA THR A 184 18.58 17.60 -30.35
C THR A 184 18.74 18.29 -31.71
N SER A 185 17.63 18.42 -32.46
CA SER A 185 17.63 19.09 -33.77
C SER A 185 18.41 20.41 -33.71
N PRO A 186 19.30 20.71 -34.68
CA PRO A 186 19.99 21.99 -34.71
C PRO A 186 18.93 23.09 -34.76
N ALA A 187 18.96 23.96 -33.75
CA ALA A 187 18.06 25.09 -33.65
C ALA A 187 17.96 25.82 -34.99
N LYS A 188 16.73 26.08 -35.46
CA LYS A 188 16.52 27.10 -36.49
C LYS A 188 17.06 28.43 -35.94
N GLU A 189 17.56 29.33 -36.78
CA GLU A 189 18.06 30.64 -36.32
C GLU A 189 16.99 31.34 -35.45
N GLY A 190 17.28 31.47 -34.14
CA GLY A 190 16.38 32.09 -33.16
C GLY A 190 15.67 31.12 -32.18
N GLU A 191 15.72 29.80 -32.39
CA GLU A 191 15.20 28.81 -31.44
C GLU A 191 16.30 28.40 -30.43
N GLY A 192 15.94 28.25 -29.15
CA GLY A 192 16.88 27.83 -28.10
C GLY A 192 17.22 26.33 -28.17
N GLU A 193 18.21 25.88 -27.40
CA GLU A 193 18.50 24.45 -27.23
C GLU A 193 17.50 23.80 -26.26
N LEU A 194 16.78 22.76 -26.69
CA LEU A 194 15.86 22.02 -25.83
C LEU A 194 16.63 21.23 -24.77
N LEU A 195 16.34 21.51 -23.50
CA LEU A 195 16.99 20.87 -22.37
C LEU A 195 16.62 19.37 -22.24
N SER A 196 17.47 18.60 -21.56
CA SER A 196 17.13 17.22 -21.18
C SER A 196 15.98 17.20 -20.17
N MET A 197 15.25 16.08 -20.10
CA MET A 197 14.14 15.97 -19.14
C MET A 197 14.63 16.10 -17.69
N GLU A 198 15.84 15.63 -17.39
CA GLU A 198 16.50 15.88 -16.11
C GLU A 198 16.55 17.38 -15.77
N LYS A 199 17.05 18.23 -16.69
CA LYS A 199 17.19 19.67 -16.46
C LYS A 199 15.84 20.37 -16.35
N LEU A 200 14.85 19.97 -17.14
CA LEU A 200 13.50 20.54 -17.08
C LEU A 200 12.82 20.25 -15.74
N ILE A 201 12.91 19.02 -15.23
CA ILE A 201 12.41 18.67 -13.89
C ILE A 201 13.14 19.45 -12.80
N LEU A 202 14.46 19.65 -12.92
CA LEU A 202 15.20 20.49 -11.96
C LEU A 202 14.76 21.95 -12.03
N GLY A 203 14.40 22.48 -13.20
CA GLY A 203 13.80 23.80 -13.36
C GLY A 203 12.47 23.92 -12.62
N VAL A 204 11.58 22.94 -12.79
CA VAL A 204 10.33 22.82 -12.01
C VAL A 204 10.61 22.84 -10.51
N CYS A 205 11.65 22.13 -10.05
CA CYS A 205 12.05 22.14 -8.65
C CYS A 205 12.55 23.51 -8.16
N GLU A 206 13.35 24.21 -8.95
CA GLU A 206 13.85 25.55 -8.59
C GLU A 206 12.70 26.59 -8.56
N ASP A 207 11.71 26.49 -9.44
CA ASP A 207 10.52 27.35 -9.42
C ASP A 207 9.71 27.21 -8.12
N ILE A 208 9.51 25.97 -7.64
CA ILE A 208 8.69 25.72 -6.45
C ILE A 208 9.45 25.90 -5.14
N LYS A 209 10.79 25.79 -5.15
CA LYS A 209 11.63 25.75 -3.95
C LYS A 209 11.39 26.93 -3.00
N PRO A 210 11.29 28.21 -3.46
CA PRO A 210 10.98 29.34 -2.57
C PRO A 210 9.58 29.28 -1.94
N HIS A 211 8.66 28.54 -2.56
CA HIS A 211 7.24 28.47 -2.21
C HIS A 211 6.83 27.10 -1.64
N VAL A 212 7.77 26.18 -1.46
CA VAL A 212 7.48 24.77 -1.16
C VAL A 212 6.62 24.63 0.10
N GLY A 213 6.87 25.44 1.13
CA GLY A 213 6.12 25.44 2.38
C GLY A 213 4.62 25.76 2.20
N GLY A 214 4.30 26.73 1.34
CA GLY A 214 2.91 27.10 1.02
C GLY A 214 2.25 26.13 0.04
N LEU A 215 3.01 25.62 -0.94
CA LEU A 215 2.45 24.73 -1.95
C LEU A 215 2.03 23.36 -1.39
N ILE A 216 2.72 22.84 -0.37
CA ILE A 216 2.36 21.54 0.20
C ILE A 216 1.05 21.55 0.99
N SER A 217 0.61 22.71 1.51
CA SER A 217 -0.70 22.86 2.15
C SER A 217 -1.82 23.17 1.15
N GLN A 218 -1.48 23.54 -0.09
CA GLN A 218 -2.45 23.84 -1.13
C GLN A 218 -3.05 22.55 -1.72
N GLN A 219 -4.39 22.50 -1.83
CA GLN A 219 -5.15 21.27 -2.12
C GLN A 219 -4.87 20.61 -3.48
N PHE A 220 -4.43 21.37 -4.47
CA PHE A 220 -4.06 20.90 -5.81
C PHE A 220 -2.55 20.65 -5.89
N ALA A 221 -1.74 21.66 -5.55
CA ALA A 221 -0.27 21.61 -5.71
C ALA A 221 0.39 20.50 -4.87
N SER A 222 -0.19 20.18 -3.71
CA SER A 222 0.31 19.07 -2.88
C SER A 222 0.35 17.75 -3.65
N HIS A 223 -0.56 17.51 -4.60
CA HIS A 223 -0.56 16.29 -5.41
C HIS A 223 0.59 16.27 -6.42
N ASP A 224 0.84 17.38 -7.12
CA ASP A 224 1.99 17.55 -8.02
C ASP A 224 3.31 17.36 -7.29
N ILE A 225 3.47 17.97 -6.11
CA ILE A 225 4.67 17.82 -5.28
C ILE A 225 4.88 16.36 -4.89
N ARG A 226 3.82 15.62 -4.50
CA ARG A 226 3.98 14.20 -4.17
C ARG A 226 4.48 13.41 -5.38
N ILE A 227 3.91 13.62 -6.57
CA ILE A 227 4.40 12.96 -7.79
C ILE A 227 5.85 13.34 -8.06
N LEU A 228 6.19 14.62 -7.99
CA LEU A 228 7.55 15.12 -8.16
C LEU A 228 8.54 14.43 -7.20
N LEU A 229 8.17 14.25 -5.93
CA LEU A 229 8.99 13.51 -4.95
C LEU A 229 9.18 12.04 -5.34
N PHE A 230 8.16 11.36 -5.88
CA PHE A 230 8.30 10.01 -6.43
C PHE A 230 9.25 9.97 -7.64
N VAL A 231 9.17 10.97 -8.53
CA VAL A 231 10.07 11.11 -9.69
C VAL A 231 11.51 11.29 -9.23
N LEU A 232 11.76 12.25 -8.34
CA LEU A 232 13.09 12.54 -7.80
C LEU A 232 13.68 11.34 -7.04
N ALA A 233 12.86 10.60 -6.31
CA ALA A 233 13.29 9.39 -5.59
C ALA A 233 13.44 8.15 -6.50
N GLY A 234 13.14 8.25 -7.79
CA GLY A 234 13.17 7.12 -8.72
C GLY A 234 12.21 6.00 -8.33
N LYS A 235 11.08 6.30 -7.70
CA LYS A 235 10.09 5.29 -7.29
C LYS A 235 8.92 5.28 -8.27
N ARG A 236 8.45 4.10 -8.67
CA ARG A 236 7.22 3.98 -9.46
C ARG A 236 6.01 4.21 -8.56
N ILE A 237 5.04 4.92 -9.09
CA ILE A 237 3.74 5.09 -8.45
C ILE A 237 2.99 3.77 -8.62
N ASP A 238 2.97 2.94 -7.57
CA ASP A 238 2.19 1.70 -7.58
C ASP A 238 0.72 2.02 -7.28
N GLU A 239 -0.12 1.92 -8.30
CA GLU A 239 -1.58 2.01 -8.20
C GLU A 239 -2.22 0.74 -7.59
N SER A 240 -1.51 -0.05 -6.79
CA SER A 240 -2.01 -1.31 -6.21
C SER A 240 -1.91 -1.39 -4.69
N GLY A 241 -1.28 -0.44 -4.00
CA GLY A 241 -0.97 -0.51 -2.55
C GLY A 241 -1.39 0.70 -1.70
N ASP A 242 -0.87 0.76 -0.45
CA ASP A 242 -1.13 1.82 0.55
C ASP A 242 -0.81 3.25 0.05
N ILE A 243 0.03 3.36 -0.98
CA ILE A 243 0.39 4.60 -1.67
C ILE A 243 -0.84 5.29 -2.29
N LYS A 244 -1.93 4.57 -2.60
CA LYS A 244 -3.17 5.16 -3.11
C LYS A 244 -3.71 6.27 -2.22
N GLY A 245 -3.71 6.05 -0.90
CA GLY A 245 -4.20 7.03 0.06
C GLY A 245 -3.30 8.26 0.19
N GLN A 246 -2.01 8.10 -0.11
CA GLN A 246 -1.01 9.17 -0.08
C GLN A 246 -1.03 10.01 -1.36
N LEU A 247 -1.39 9.46 -2.53
CA LEU A 247 -1.36 10.20 -3.79
C LEU A 247 -2.67 10.85 -4.18
N ARG A 248 -3.83 10.19 -4.05
CA ARG A 248 -5.12 10.70 -4.53
C ARG A 248 -6.30 10.20 -3.70
N SER A 249 -7.41 10.95 -3.71
CA SER A 249 -8.64 10.52 -3.02
C SER A 249 -9.32 9.33 -3.74
N LYS A 250 -10.12 8.55 -2.99
CA LYS A 250 -10.94 7.45 -3.55
C LYS A 250 -11.92 7.92 -4.65
N LYS A 251 -12.42 9.16 -4.54
CA LYS A 251 -13.32 9.78 -5.52
C LYS A 251 -12.57 10.17 -6.81
N SER A 252 -11.38 10.75 -6.67
CA SER A 252 -10.52 11.12 -7.81
C SER A 252 -10.04 9.91 -8.61
N THR A 253 -9.71 8.81 -7.93
CA THR A 253 -9.32 7.56 -8.59
C THR A 253 -10.45 6.92 -9.39
N GLN A 254 -11.69 6.95 -8.88
CA GLN A 254 -12.86 6.46 -9.63
C GLN A 254 -13.12 7.30 -10.89
N TYR A 255 -13.10 8.64 -10.78
CA TYR A 255 -13.31 9.53 -11.92
C TYR A 255 -12.28 9.32 -13.04
N LYS A 256 -10.99 9.16 -12.69
CA LYS A 256 -9.94 8.90 -13.68
C LYS A 256 -10.14 7.55 -14.38
N LYS A 257 -10.60 6.53 -13.66
CA LYS A 257 -10.89 5.22 -14.22
C LYS A 257 -12.01 5.27 -15.27
N GLU A 258 -13.00 6.12 -15.03
CA GLU A 258 -14.16 6.29 -15.92
C GLU A 258 -13.80 7.12 -17.18
N ASN A 259 -12.86 8.06 -17.08
CA ASN A 259 -12.63 9.05 -18.14
C ASN A 259 -11.25 9.01 -18.83
N ASN A 260 -10.27 8.24 -18.34
CA ASN A 260 -8.88 8.39 -18.79
C ASN A 260 -8.03 7.08 -18.72
N ASP A 261 -8.66 5.91 -18.62
CA ASP A 261 -8.00 4.59 -18.41
C ASP A 261 -7.91 3.74 -19.70
N THR A 262 -8.18 4.32 -20.87
CA THR A 262 -8.19 3.63 -22.16
C THR A 262 -6.80 3.22 -22.67
N PHE A 263 -5.72 3.83 -22.17
CA PHE A 263 -4.35 3.65 -22.70
C PHE A 263 -3.37 2.89 -21.80
N THR A 264 -3.79 2.41 -20.64
CA THR A 264 -2.91 1.79 -19.62
C THR A 264 -3.06 0.26 -19.59
N LYS A 265 -2.67 -0.41 -20.68
CA LYS A 265 -2.47 -1.87 -20.68
C LYS A 265 -1.10 -2.27 -21.22
N SER A 266 -0.04 -1.84 -20.54
CA SER A 266 1.24 -2.54 -20.63
C SER A 266 1.26 -3.68 -19.60
N SER A 267 1.30 -4.93 -20.09
CA SER A 267 1.36 -6.16 -19.28
C SER A 267 2.78 -6.48 -18.78
N VAL A 268 3.71 -5.52 -18.85
CA VAL A 268 5.10 -5.73 -18.43
C VAL A 268 5.20 -5.51 -16.92
N ARG A 269 5.70 -6.51 -16.20
CA ARG A 269 6.09 -6.34 -14.78
C ARG A 269 7.29 -5.40 -14.70
N LEU A 270 7.02 -4.11 -14.58
CA LEU A 270 8.05 -3.10 -14.36
C LEU A 270 8.65 -3.25 -12.96
N THR A 271 9.93 -2.89 -12.82
CA THR A 271 10.60 -2.83 -11.51
C THR A 271 9.96 -1.74 -10.65
N PRO A 272 9.87 -1.91 -9.31
CA PRO A 272 9.30 -0.89 -8.42
C PRO A 272 10.07 0.44 -8.41
N THR A 273 11.34 0.42 -8.85
CA THR A 273 12.23 1.58 -8.92
C THR A 273 12.68 1.86 -10.36
N ARG A 274 13.10 3.11 -10.58
CA ARG A 274 13.69 3.64 -11.81
C ARG A 274 15.14 4.05 -11.57
N LYS A 275 15.95 4.02 -12.63
CA LYS A 275 17.26 4.68 -12.62
C LYS A 275 17.05 6.20 -12.77
N VAL A 276 17.60 6.98 -11.84
CA VAL A 276 17.54 8.45 -11.84
C VAL A 276 18.94 9.05 -11.64
N PRO A 277 19.21 10.26 -12.14
CA PRO A 277 20.50 10.93 -11.95
C PRO A 277 20.72 11.37 -10.50
N ASP A 278 21.99 11.54 -10.11
CA ASP A 278 22.35 11.96 -8.74
C ASP A 278 21.86 13.38 -8.41
N SER A 279 21.69 14.23 -9.42
CA SER A 279 21.10 15.57 -9.30
C SER A 279 19.68 15.53 -8.68
N PHE A 280 18.88 14.50 -8.99
CA PHE A 280 17.54 14.34 -8.43
C PHE A 280 17.57 14.03 -6.93
N LYS A 281 18.52 13.19 -6.51
CA LYS A 281 18.74 12.87 -5.09
C LYS A 281 19.18 14.11 -4.32
N ALA A 282 20.10 14.89 -4.89
CA ALA A 282 20.52 16.17 -4.34
C ALA A 282 19.35 17.15 -4.23
N MET A 283 18.52 17.27 -5.27
CA MET A 283 17.34 18.13 -5.26
C MET A 283 16.29 17.69 -4.23
N PHE A 284 16.04 16.39 -4.07
CA PHE A 284 15.14 15.86 -3.04
C PHE A 284 15.57 16.29 -1.63
N ARG A 285 16.87 16.21 -1.36
CA ARG A 285 17.48 16.67 -0.10
C ARG A 285 17.31 18.18 0.06
N THR A 286 17.58 18.95 -0.99
CA THR A 286 17.41 20.40 -1.03
C THR A 286 15.98 20.81 -0.67
N LEU A 287 14.97 20.26 -1.34
CA LEU A 287 13.56 20.57 -1.04
C LEU A 287 13.18 20.24 0.40
N THR A 288 13.72 19.15 0.95
CA THR A 288 13.50 18.76 2.35
C THR A 288 14.11 19.78 3.31
N THR A 289 15.35 20.18 3.08
CA THR A 289 16.06 21.13 3.95
C THR A 289 15.52 22.55 3.81
N GLU A 290 15.14 22.95 2.60
CA GLU A 290 14.56 24.26 2.30
C GLU A 290 13.28 24.48 3.12
N LEU A 291 12.36 23.50 3.06
CA LEU A 291 11.13 23.49 3.84
C LEU A 291 11.41 23.60 5.35
N ALA A 292 12.44 22.92 5.85
CA ALA A 292 12.75 22.91 7.27
C ALA A 292 13.49 24.16 7.77
N ILE A 293 14.21 24.87 6.90
CA ILE A 293 15.07 26.01 7.27
C ILE A 293 14.38 27.35 7.02
N ASN A 294 13.68 27.50 5.90
CA ASN A 294 13.14 28.79 5.46
C ASN A 294 11.70 29.05 5.91
N MET A 295 11.09 28.08 6.60
CA MET A 295 9.86 28.28 7.35
C MET A 295 10.15 28.52 8.82
N SER A 296 9.29 29.26 9.51
CA SER A 296 9.36 29.33 10.97
C SER A 296 9.07 27.97 11.58
N GLU A 297 9.65 27.69 12.75
CA GLU A 297 9.43 26.39 13.40
C GLU A 297 7.95 26.11 13.70
N THR A 298 7.20 27.16 14.03
CA THR A 298 5.76 27.08 14.29
C THR A 298 5.00 26.65 13.04
N GLU A 299 5.34 27.19 11.86
CA GLU A 299 4.69 26.80 10.61
C GLU A 299 4.96 25.33 10.26
N VAL A 300 6.20 24.85 10.40
CA VAL A 300 6.54 23.43 10.15
C VAL A 300 5.74 22.50 11.07
N ARG A 301 5.60 22.87 12.35
CA ARG A 301 4.77 22.13 13.31
C ARG A 301 3.29 22.15 12.94
N THR A 302 2.75 23.29 12.51
CA THR A 302 1.35 23.37 12.05
C THR A 302 1.11 22.52 10.80
N LEU A 303 2.04 22.51 9.84
CA LEU A 303 1.97 21.63 8.66
C LEU A 303 1.95 20.14 9.02
N SER A 304 2.58 19.78 10.14
CA SER A 304 2.64 18.40 10.64
C SER A 304 1.28 17.83 11.05
N VAL A 305 0.28 18.68 11.32
CA VAL A 305 -1.11 18.28 11.61
C VAL A 305 -2.09 18.72 10.50
N HIS A 306 -1.58 19.30 9.41
CA HIS A 306 -2.40 19.76 8.29
C HIS A 306 -2.70 18.63 7.31
N LYS A 307 -4.00 18.35 7.07
CA LYS A 307 -4.48 17.19 6.27
C LYS A 307 -3.90 17.10 4.84
N VAL A 308 -3.55 18.23 4.23
CA VAL A 308 -2.99 18.28 2.86
C VAL A 308 -1.47 18.22 2.86
N ALA A 309 -0.81 18.84 3.85
CA ALA A 309 0.65 18.97 3.89
C ALA A 309 1.32 17.75 4.50
N ASN A 310 0.70 17.16 5.52
CA ASN A 310 1.23 16.03 6.26
C ASN A 310 1.63 14.84 5.35
N PRO A 311 0.85 14.41 4.32
CA PRO A 311 1.30 13.39 3.40
C PRO A 311 2.62 13.73 2.68
N VAL A 312 2.87 15.00 2.34
CA VAL A 312 4.14 15.41 1.73
C VAL A 312 5.29 15.28 2.72
N LEU A 313 5.09 15.73 3.97
CA LEU A 313 6.09 15.57 5.04
C LEU A 313 6.43 14.11 5.30
N GLN A 314 5.44 13.21 5.23
CA GLN A 314 5.67 11.76 5.32
C GLN A 314 6.61 11.29 4.20
N LEU A 315 6.36 11.67 2.94
CA LEU A 315 7.21 11.28 1.80
C LEU A 315 8.64 11.84 1.93
N LEU A 316 8.77 13.10 2.34
CA LEU A 316 10.07 13.75 2.56
C LEU A 316 10.93 13.07 3.63
N LEU A 317 10.31 12.32 4.56
CA LEU A 317 11.01 11.52 5.57
C LEU A 317 11.25 10.08 5.10
N GLU A 318 10.25 9.41 4.53
CA GLU A 318 10.31 7.99 4.16
C GLU A 318 11.18 7.71 2.94
N MET A 319 11.28 8.66 2.01
CA MET A 319 11.95 8.44 0.74
C MET A 319 13.40 8.89 0.71
N GLN A 320 13.91 9.48 1.80
CA GLN A 320 15.34 9.80 1.91
C GLN A 320 16.18 8.55 1.78
N GLU A 321 17.29 8.65 1.05
CA GLU A 321 18.29 7.60 1.02
C GLU A 321 18.94 7.41 2.39
N ASN A 322 19.44 6.19 2.63
CA ASN A 322 20.05 5.84 3.90
C ASN A 322 21.52 6.30 4.02
N ASP A 323 21.99 7.15 3.12
CA ASP A 323 23.34 7.72 3.16
C ASP A 323 23.45 8.91 4.13
N LYS A 324 24.67 9.40 4.34
CA LYS A 324 24.96 10.45 5.32
C LYS A 324 24.13 11.72 5.09
N GLU A 325 23.92 12.09 3.84
CA GLU A 325 23.24 13.33 3.44
C GLU A 325 21.72 13.20 3.54
N GLY A 326 21.16 12.06 3.15
CA GLY A 326 19.74 11.74 3.36
C GLY A 326 19.38 11.68 4.85
N GLN A 327 20.25 11.08 5.70
CA GLN A 327 20.03 11.12 7.15
C GLN A 327 20.14 12.55 7.72
N LYS A 328 21.03 13.38 7.19
CA LYS A 328 21.14 14.79 7.61
C LYS A 328 19.84 15.56 7.28
N ALA A 329 19.33 15.45 6.06
CA ALA A 329 18.08 16.10 5.66
C ALA A 329 16.89 15.64 6.53
N LYS A 330 16.79 14.33 6.75
CA LYS A 330 15.79 13.73 7.64
C LYS A 330 15.88 14.27 9.07
N ASN A 331 17.09 14.32 9.63
CA ASN A 331 17.31 14.82 10.99
C ASN A 331 16.88 16.27 11.15
N ILE A 332 17.22 17.14 10.20
CA ILE A 332 16.82 18.56 10.22
C ILE A 332 15.30 18.68 10.25
N LEU A 333 14.59 17.94 9.39
CA LEU A 333 13.13 17.98 9.34
C LEU A 333 12.50 17.41 10.61
N ILE A 334 12.98 16.26 11.12
CA ILE A 334 12.50 15.69 12.39
C ILE A 334 12.73 16.66 13.55
N ASP A 335 13.88 17.34 13.60
CA ASP A 335 14.21 18.28 14.67
C ASP A 335 13.21 19.44 14.71
N ARG A 336 12.85 20.00 13.55
CA ARG A 336 11.83 21.04 13.45
C ARG A 336 10.44 20.54 13.83
N ILE A 337 10.05 19.37 13.34
CA ILE A 337 8.73 18.77 13.63
C ILE A 337 8.58 18.46 15.12
N LEU A 338 9.62 17.92 15.76
CA LEU A 338 9.60 17.44 17.14
C LEU A 338 10.34 18.35 18.10
N TRP A 339 10.34 19.65 17.82
CA TRP A 339 10.74 20.69 18.77
C TRP A 339 12.16 20.45 19.35
N GLY A 340 13.16 20.34 18.47
CA GLY A 340 14.55 20.21 18.87
C GLY A 340 14.95 18.83 19.38
N ILE A 341 14.20 17.76 19.11
CA ILE A 341 14.48 16.41 19.66
C ILE A 341 15.85 15.84 19.26
N VAL A 342 16.37 16.22 18.10
CA VAL A 342 17.68 15.80 17.57
C VAL A 342 18.77 16.68 18.19
N THR A 343 18.51 17.98 18.33
CA THR A 343 19.41 18.90 19.04
C THR A 343 19.57 18.48 20.52
N ASP A 344 18.48 18.05 21.15
CA ASP A 344 18.43 17.59 22.54
C ASP A 344 18.69 16.08 22.72
N ILE A 345 19.34 15.42 21.75
CA ILE A 345 19.40 13.95 21.73
C ILE A 345 20.03 13.36 22.99
N ASP A 346 21.05 14.04 23.52
CA ASP A 346 21.78 13.64 24.73
C ASP A 346 21.37 14.46 25.97
N SER A 347 20.51 15.47 25.82
CA SER A 347 20.01 16.26 26.95
C SER A 347 19.08 15.43 27.84
N THR A 348 19.22 15.60 29.15
CA THR A 348 18.31 15.02 30.15
C THR A 348 17.29 16.03 30.68
N GLU A 349 17.34 17.28 30.22
CA GLU A 349 16.42 18.33 30.65
C GLU A 349 15.02 18.11 30.07
N GLU A 350 14.01 18.44 30.87
CA GLU A 350 12.61 18.41 30.44
C GLU A 350 12.33 19.62 29.55
N ASN A 351 11.70 19.37 28.40
CA ASN A 351 11.23 20.43 27.51
C ASN A 351 9.70 20.39 27.49
N ARG A 352 9.07 21.19 28.36
CA ARG A 352 7.62 21.16 28.58
C ARG A 352 6.82 21.44 27.31
N ASP A 353 7.31 22.31 26.44
CA ASP A 353 6.65 22.65 25.17
C ASP A 353 6.71 21.47 24.20
N ARG A 354 7.88 20.83 24.05
CA ARG A 354 8.01 19.60 23.27
C ARG A 354 7.12 18.49 23.81
N ASP A 355 7.07 18.33 25.13
CA ASP A 355 6.30 17.27 25.78
C ASP A 355 4.79 17.46 25.53
N SER A 356 4.30 18.71 25.66
CA SER A 356 2.91 19.08 25.33
C SER A 356 2.59 18.86 23.84
N TRP A 357 3.52 19.26 22.97
CA TRP A 357 3.39 19.08 21.52
C TRP A 357 3.33 17.60 21.12
N PHE A 358 4.23 16.76 21.65
CA PHE A 358 4.23 15.33 21.37
C PHE A 358 2.94 14.66 21.86
N GLU A 359 2.48 14.99 23.07
CA GLU A 359 1.22 14.46 23.63
C GLU A 359 -0.01 14.88 22.81
N THR A 360 0.03 16.05 22.16
CA THR A 360 -0.98 16.49 21.20
C THR A 360 -0.89 15.68 19.90
N MET A 361 0.29 15.66 19.27
CA MET A 361 0.52 15.02 17.97
C MET A 361 0.21 13.52 17.99
N VAL A 362 0.57 12.79 19.06
CA VAL A 362 0.32 11.34 19.17
C VAL A 362 -1.17 11.00 19.25
N ARG A 363 -2.02 11.96 19.64
CA ARG A 363 -3.48 11.81 19.71
C ARG A 363 -4.22 12.46 18.56
N ASP A 364 -3.53 13.25 17.74
CA ASP A 364 -4.11 13.93 16.59
C ASP A 364 -4.31 12.97 15.40
N PRO A 365 -5.48 12.95 14.74
CA PRO A 365 -5.75 12.02 13.63
C PRO A 365 -4.87 12.23 12.39
N VAL A 366 -4.21 13.38 12.24
CA VAL A 366 -3.30 13.67 11.13
C VAL A 366 -1.84 13.55 11.60
N GLY A 367 -1.50 14.19 12.71
CA GLY A 367 -0.17 14.19 13.30
C GLY A 367 0.32 12.81 13.71
N SER A 368 -0.57 11.93 14.17
CA SER A 368 -0.21 10.55 14.54
C SER A 368 0.34 9.76 13.35
N HIS A 369 -0.20 9.94 12.14
CA HIS A 369 0.33 9.30 10.94
C HIS A 369 1.75 9.74 10.60
N LEU A 370 2.10 11.01 10.85
CA LEU A 370 3.48 11.46 10.69
C LEU A 370 4.39 10.89 11.78
N LEU A 371 3.90 10.73 13.02
CA LEU A 371 4.65 10.03 14.06
C LEU A 371 4.88 8.56 13.75
N GLU A 372 3.91 7.86 13.15
CA GLU A 372 4.09 6.49 12.65
C GLU A 372 5.26 6.41 11.67
N VAL A 373 5.33 7.35 10.72
CA VAL A 373 6.43 7.48 9.77
C VAL A 373 7.75 7.79 10.48
N ILE A 374 7.77 8.73 11.41
CA ILE A 374 8.98 9.10 12.15
C ILE A 374 9.53 7.89 12.91
N VAL A 375 8.72 7.14 13.68
CA VAL A 375 9.23 5.97 14.42
C VAL A 375 9.69 4.84 13.49
N LYS A 376 9.15 4.76 12.28
CA LYS A 376 9.59 3.84 11.24
C LYS A 376 10.96 4.24 10.68
N CYS A 377 11.14 5.47 10.19
CA CYS A 377 12.33 5.85 9.41
C CYS A 377 13.42 6.62 10.18
N ALA A 378 13.17 7.05 11.42
CA ALA A 378 14.14 7.81 12.20
C ALA A 378 15.40 6.99 12.53
N PRO A 379 16.58 7.63 12.60
CA PRO A 379 17.78 7.01 13.15
C PRO A 379 17.59 6.45 14.57
N ASP A 380 18.36 5.42 14.89
CA ASP A 380 18.26 4.66 16.15
C ASP A 380 18.37 5.53 17.41
N ALA A 381 19.20 6.57 17.37
CA ALA A 381 19.34 7.50 18.47
C ALA A 381 18.02 8.23 18.76
N ILE A 382 17.37 8.75 17.72
CA ILE A 382 16.10 9.49 17.79
C ILE A 382 14.97 8.55 18.19
N TYR A 383 14.88 7.38 17.56
CA TYR A 383 13.92 6.33 17.95
C TYR A 383 14.03 6.01 19.46
N ARG A 384 15.26 5.81 19.94
CA ARG A 384 15.53 5.53 21.36
C ARG A 384 15.14 6.70 22.27
N LYS A 385 15.39 7.94 21.86
CA LYS A 385 14.98 9.15 22.61
C LYS A 385 13.46 9.21 22.71
N ILE A 386 12.74 9.08 21.59
CA ILE A 386 11.27 9.06 21.55
C ILE A 386 10.72 7.97 22.47
N PHE A 387 11.23 6.74 22.33
CA PHE A 387 10.79 5.61 23.16
C PHE A 387 11.00 5.87 24.65
N LYS A 388 12.20 6.30 25.05
CA LYS A 388 12.55 6.48 26.47
C LYS A 388 11.80 7.64 27.11
N THR A 389 11.67 8.77 26.41
CA THR A 389 11.11 10.00 26.98
C THR A 389 9.59 9.99 26.96
N TYR A 390 8.97 9.52 25.88
CA TYR A 390 7.53 9.73 25.67
C TYR A 390 6.67 8.49 25.81
N LEU A 391 7.19 7.31 25.49
CA LEU A 391 6.34 6.12 25.28
C LEU A 391 6.53 5.06 26.36
N LYS A 392 7.76 4.85 26.83
CA LYS A 392 8.06 3.90 27.90
C LYS A 392 7.32 4.28 29.19
N GLY A 393 6.62 3.32 29.80
CA GLY A 393 5.78 3.53 30.98
C GLY A 393 4.38 4.07 30.66
N LYS A 394 4.08 4.35 29.38
CA LYS A 394 2.77 4.81 28.90
C LYS A 394 2.24 3.94 27.74
N LEU A 395 2.87 2.81 27.43
CA LEU A 395 2.53 1.96 26.28
C LEU A 395 1.11 1.41 26.39
N GLU A 396 0.66 0.96 27.56
CA GLU A 396 -0.73 0.51 27.75
C GLU A 396 -1.72 1.64 27.45
N LYS A 397 -1.48 2.83 28.03
CA LYS A 397 -2.33 4.02 27.85
C LYS A 397 -2.47 4.38 26.37
N PHE A 398 -1.37 4.43 25.63
CA PHE A 398 -1.40 4.77 24.21
C PHE A 398 -1.96 3.65 23.34
N SER A 399 -1.70 2.38 23.69
CA SER A 399 -2.27 1.21 22.98
C SER A 399 -3.79 1.14 23.06
N MET A 400 -4.37 1.64 24.16
CA MET A 400 -5.82 1.69 24.34
C MET A 400 -6.48 2.87 23.62
N HIS A 401 -5.72 3.91 23.27
CA HIS A 401 -6.25 5.10 22.63
C HIS A 401 -6.66 4.84 21.16
N PRO A 402 -7.80 5.37 20.66
CA PRO A 402 -8.26 5.15 19.29
C PRO A 402 -7.29 5.56 18.18
N ILE A 403 -6.44 6.56 18.45
CA ILE A 403 -5.47 7.12 17.48
C ILE A 403 -4.04 6.66 17.79
N ALA A 404 -3.47 7.08 18.94
CA ALA A 404 -2.10 6.71 19.36
C ALA A 404 -1.72 5.22 19.29
N ASN A 405 -2.67 4.29 19.33
CA ASN A 405 -2.37 2.86 19.21
C ASN A 405 -1.64 2.51 17.90
N PHE A 406 -1.88 3.24 16.80
CA PHE A 406 -1.19 3.01 15.53
C PHE A 406 0.29 3.44 15.59
N VAL A 407 0.59 4.51 16.33
CA VAL A 407 1.97 4.90 16.64
C VAL A 407 2.67 3.81 17.46
N ILE A 408 1.98 3.21 18.44
CA ILE A 408 2.54 2.09 19.22
C ILE A 408 2.75 0.84 18.36
N GLN A 409 1.83 0.51 17.46
CA GLN A 409 2.01 -0.58 16.50
C GLN A 409 3.26 -0.35 15.65
N ASN A 410 3.43 0.84 15.07
CA ASN A 410 4.61 1.16 14.25
C ASN A 410 5.90 1.20 15.08
N LEU A 411 5.85 1.69 16.31
CA LEU A 411 6.97 1.65 17.24
C LEU A 411 7.44 0.20 17.45
N ILE A 412 6.54 -0.70 17.86
CA ILE A 412 6.84 -2.11 18.10
C ILE A 412 7.33 -2.78 16.80
N THR A 413 6.59 -2.59 15.71
CA THR A 413 6.93 -3.15 14.40
C THR A 413 8.28 -2.66 13.92
N HIS A 414 8.82 -1.53 14.35
CA HIS A 414 10.15 -1.08 13.99
C HIS A 414 11.13 -1.07 15.17
N VAL A 415 10.92 -1.89 16.20
CA VAL A 415 11.87 -1.98 17.32
C VAL A 415 13.30 -2.28 16.83
N ARG A 416 14.30 -1.57 17.40
CA ARG A 416 15.70 -1.60 16.93
C ARG A 416 16.56 -2.61 17.69
N LYS A 417 16.25 -2.89 18.95
CA LYS A 417 17.04 -3.79 19.82
C LYS A 417 16.14 -4.72 20.62
N SER A 418 16.54 -5.98 20.80
CA SER A 418 15.77 -6.99 21.53
C SER A 418 15.43 -6.54 22.95
N LYS A 419 16.37 -5.87 23.64
CA LYS A 419 16.12 -5.27 24.97
C LYS A 419 14.98 -4.26 25.00
N GLN A 420 14.74 -3.52 23.91
CA GLN A 420 13.59 -2.61 23.83
C GLN A 420 12.29 -3.40 23.69
N LEU A 421 12.30 -4.49 22.91
CA LEU A 421 11.15 -5.38 22.79
C LEU A 421 10.82 -6.06 24.12
N ASP A 422 11.83 -6.55 24.85
CA ASP A 422 11.65 -7.13 26.19
C ASP A 422 11.01 -6.11 27.15
N GLN A 423 11.41 -4.83 27.08
CA GLN A 423 10.81 -3.76 27.87
C GLN A 423 9.35 -3.48 27.47
N MET A 424 9.05 -3.47 26.17
CA MET A 424 7.67 -3.32 25.68
C MET A 424 6.80 -4.49 26.13
N MET A 425 7.34 -5.71 26.09
CA MET A 425 6.65 -6.91 26.53
C MET A 425 6.40 -6.96 28.03
N ALA A 426 7.36 -6.52 28.85
CA ALA A 426 7.18 -6.43 30.29
C ALA A 426 6.04 -5.46 30.68
N GLU A 427 5.85 -4.41 29.90
CA GLU A 427 4.79 -3.41 30.13
C GLU A 427 3.45 -3.85 29.55
N LEU A 428 3.41 -4.27 28.28
CA LEU A 428 2.17 -4.58 27.56
C LEU A 428 1.63 -5.99 27.84
N GLY A 429 2.49 -6.96 28.15
CA GLY A 429 2.09 -8.37 28.29
C GLY A 429 0.97 -8.59 29.31
N LYS A 430 0.99 -7.84 30.42
CA LYS A 430 -0.07 -7.88 31.45
C LYS A 430 -1.40 -7.28 31.00
N SER A 431 -1.39 -6.54 29.91
CA SER A 431 -2.54 -5.79 29.40
C SER A 431 -3.16 -6.47 28.18
N PHE A 432 -2.66 -7.65 27.76
CA PHE A 432 -3.17 -8.37 26.59
C PHE A 432 -4.65 -8.71 26.68
N GLU A 433 -5.15 -9.08 27.86
CA GLU A 433 -6.59 -9.34 28.07
C GLU A 433 -7.42 -8.07 27.79
N LYS A 434 -6.97 -6.90 28.28
CA LYS A 434 -7.61 -5.61 27.97
C LYS A 434 -7.51 -5.31 26.48
N LEU A 435 -6.33 -5.46 25.87
CA LEU A 435 -6.15 -5.21 24.44
C LEU A 435 -7.05 -6.11 23.59
N LEU A 436 -7.22 -7.38 23.97
CA LEU A 436 -8.14 -8.32 23.35
C LEU A 436 -9.59 -7.84 23.47
N LYS A 437 -10.03 -7.54 24.69
CA LYS A 437 -11.40 -7.10 25.01
C LYS A 437 -11.80 -5.83 24.26
N PHE A 438 -10.88 -4.87 24.10
CA PHE A 438 -11.12 -3.59 23.43
C PHE A 438 -10.73 -3.58 21.94
N GLY A 439 -10.49 -4.75 21.34
CA GLY A 439 -10.25 -4.88 19.91
C GLY A 439 -8.91 -4.29 19.43
N LYS A 440 -7.93 -4.10 20.33
CA LYS A 440 -6.60 -3.57 20.03
C LYS A 440 -5.63 -4.67 19.55
N TYR A 441 -6.14 -5.55 18.70
CA TYR A 441 -5.42 -6.74 18.22
C TYR A 441 -4.16 -6.41 17.42
N GLY A 442 -4.13 -5.26 16.75
CA GLY A 442 -2.96 -4.79 16.01
C GLY A 442 -1.71 -4.66 16.89
N VAL A 443 -1.87 -4.22 18.15
CA VAL A 443 -0.76 -4.10 19.10
C VAL A 443 -0.18 -5.46 19.45
N ILE A 444 -1.05 -6.45 19.72
CA ILE A 444 -0.65 -7.84 19.99
C ILE A 444 0.07 -8.42 18.78
N ARG A 445 -0.50 -8.25 17.57
CA ARG A 445 0.11 -8.70 16.33
C ARG A 445 1.48 -8.07 16.10
N SER A 446 1.63 -6.76 16.32
CA SER A 446 2.94 -6.10 16.17
C SER A 446 4.00 -6.73 17.08
N LEU A 447 3.65 -7.14 18.30
CA LEU A 447 4.58 -7.84 19.22
C LEU A 447 4.93 -9.23 18.71
N VAL A 448 3.98 -9.98 18.17
CA VAL A 448 4.23 -11.26 17.50
C VAL A 448 5.20 -11.08 16.33
N ASP A 449 4.90 -10.16 15.40
CA ASP A 449 5.73 -9.90 14.23
C ASP A 449 7.14 -9.42 14.62
N ALA A 450 7.25 -8.54 15.64
CA ALA A 450 8.52 -8.07 16.17
C ALA A 450 9.33 -9.16 16.88
N SER A 451 8.68 -10.05 17.64
CA SER A 451 9.35 -11.15 18.35
C SER A 451 9.91 -12.21 17.40
N VAL A 452 9.27 -12.42 16.26
CA VAL A 452 9.84 -13.23 15.16
C VAL A 452 11.08 -12.55 14.59
N ARG A 453 11.00 -11.27 14.19
CA ARG A 453 12.15 -10.58 13.57
C ARG A 453 13.35 -10.42 14.52
N MET A 454 13.10 -10.14 15.79
CA MET A 454 14.16 -9.87 16.77
C MET A 454 14.64 -11.13 17.51
N GLU A 455 14.03 -12.29 17.20
CA GLU A 455 14.29 -13.58 17.86
C GLU A 455 14.30 -13.45 19.40
N SER A 456 13.36 -12.69 19.94
CA SER A 456 13.33 -12.30 21.35
C SER A 456 11.89 -12.18 21.83
N SER A 457 11.65 -12.50 23.11
CA SER A 457 10.33 -12.46 23.74
C SER A 457 9.26 -13.37 23.09
N GLN A 458 9.61 -14.29 22.18
CA GLN A 458 8.64 -15.16 21.48
C GLN A 458 7.74 -15.94 22.45
N LYS A 459 8.33 -16.68 23.39
CA LYS A 459 7.60 -17.44 24.40
C LYS A 459 6.72 -16.53 25.26
N ALA A 460 7.26 -15.39 25.72
CA ALA A 460 6.54 -14.44 26.56
C ALA A 460 5.31 -13.85 25.85
N VAL A 461 5.40 -13.56 24.54
CA VAL A 461 4.27 -13.10 23.73
C VAL A 461 3.19 -14.17 23.64
N VAL A 462 3.58 -15.41 23.34
CA VAL A 462 2.63 -16.52 23.19
C VAL A 462 1.95 -16.88 24.50
N ASP A 463 2.68 -16.89 25.62
CA ASP A 463 2.13 -17.13 26.95
C ASP A 463 1.17 -16.01 27.37
N ALA A 464 1.48 -14.74 27.05
CA ALA A 464 0.58 -13.62 27.28
C ALA A 464 -0.71 -13.72 26.44
N ILE A 465 -0.63 -14.19 25.19
CA ILE A 465 -1.82 -14.46 24.35
C ILE A 465 -2.65 -15.59 24.97
N ALA A 466 -2.02 -16.71 25.36
CA ALA A 466 -2.72 -17.83 25.98
C ALA A 466 -3.44 -17.38 27.26
N THR A 467 -2.76 -16.60 28.10
CA THR A 467 -3.35 -16.03 29.32
C THR A 467 -4.54 -15.12 29.00
N ALA A 468 -4.40 -14.22 28.03
CA ALA A 468 -5.48 -13.30 27.62
C ALA A 468 -6.69 -14.01 26.98
N LEU A 469 -6.49 -15.20 26.40
CA LEU A 469 -7.56 -16.06 25.91
C LEU A 469 -8.11 -16.99 27.00
N HIS A 470 -7.68 -16.83 28.26
CA HIS A 470 -8.04 -17.67 29.40
C HIS A 470 -7.69 -19.16 29.20
N ILE A 471 -6.55 -19.43 28.59
CA ILE A 471 -5.99 -20.77 28.38
C ILE A 471 -4.84 -20.95 29.36
N THR A 472 -5.16 -21.40 30.57
CA THR A 472 -4.23 -21.59 31.68
C THR A 472 -3.89 -23.05 31.94
N GLU A 473 -4.78 -23.98 31.55
CA GLU A 473 -4.63 -25.41 31.76
C GLU A 473 -4.28 -26.18 30.47
N ASP A 474 -3.57 -27.29 30.61
CA ASP A 474 -3.16 -28.13 29.46
C ASP A 474 -4.34 -28.71 28.67
N ALA A 475 -5.47 -28.98 29.34
CA ALA A 475 -6.69 -29.43 28.66
C ALA A 475 -7.24 -28.35 27.71
N GLN A 476 -7.19 -27.09 28.14
CA GLN A 476 -7.68 -25.92 27.40
C GLN A 476 -6.78 -25.58 26.21
N ARG A 477 -5.47 -25.88 26.30
CA ARG A 477 -4.49 -25.63 25.21
C ARG A 477 -4.88 -26.29 23.89
N LYS A 478 -5.69 -27.35 23.91
CA LYS A 478 -6.23 -28.00 22.71
C LYS A 478 -7.08 -27.07 21.85
N GLU A 479 -7.66 -26.02 22.45
CA GLU A 479 -8.53 -25.05 21.78
C GLU A 479 -7.84 -23.72 21.43
N PHE A 480 -6.54 -23.57 21.73
CA PHE A 480 -5.79 -22.33 21.48
C PHE A 480 -5.97 -21.79 20.06
N VAL A 481 -5.85 -22.63 19.03
CA VAL A 481 -5.97 -22.18 17.64
C VAL A 481 -7.39 -21.70 17.33
N ASN A 482 -8.43 -22.32 17.89
CA ASN A 482 -9.82 -21.89 17.70
C ASN A 482 -10.10 -20.54 18.37
N CYS A 483 -9.66 -20.39 19.62
CA CYS A 483 -9.75 -19.16 20.38
C CYS A 483 -8.97 -18.03 19.69
N CYS A 484 -7.71 -18.28 19.30
CA CYS A 484 -6.85 -17.30 18.66
C CYS A 484 -7.39 -16.86 17.28
N MET A 485 -7.84 -17.80 16.44
CA MET A 485 -8.41 -17.46 15.12
C MET A 485 -9.66 -16.57 15.20
N ARG A 486 -10.40 -16.62 16.32
CA ARG A 486 -11.63 -15.84 16.55
C ARG A 486 -11.42 -14.64 17.48
N MET A 487 -10.25 -14.54 18.12
CA MET A 487 -9.97 -13.62 19.22
C MET A 487 -10.96 -13.78 20.39
N TRP A 488 -11.35 -15.02 20.70
CA TRP A 488 -12.29 -15.38 21.75
C TRP A 488 -11.59 -15.94 22.97
N THR A 489 -12.11 -15.69 24.16
CA THR A 489 -11.67 -16.40 25.36
C THR A 489 -12.12 -17.86 25.33
N TYR A 490 -11.51 -18.69 26.16
CA TYR A 490 -11.88 -20.10 26.29
C TYR A 490 -13.34 -20.29 26.72
N GLU A 491 -13.85 -19.44 27.60
CA GLU A 491 -15.26 -19.49 28.04
C GLU A 491 -16.21 -19.19 26.88
N GLN A 492 -15.92 -18.14 26.10
CA GLN A 492 -16.71 -17.81 24.91
C GLN A 492 -16.69 -18.97 23.90
N TRP A 493 -15.55 -19.64 23.73
CA TRP A 493 -15.47 -20.82 22.89
C TRP A 493 -16.30 -21.99 23.45
N ASN A 494 -16.22 -22.24 24.75
CA ASN A 494 -16.90 -23.37 25.38
C ASN A 494 -18.43 -23.20 25.37
N GLU A 495 -18.91 -21.98 25.62
CA GLU A 495 -20.34 -21.62 25.64
C GLU A 495 -20.95 -21.49 24.24
N ALA A 496 -20.13 -21.30 23.20
CA ALA A 496 -20.61 -21.21 21.82
C ALA A 496 -21.29 -22.51 21.36
N SER A 497 -22.37 -22.34 20.61
CA SER A 497 -23.06 -23.44 19.93
C SER A 497 -22.16 -24.10 18.87
N GLU A 498 -22.46 -25.35 18.50
CA GLU A 498 -21.71 -26.04 17.45
C GLU A 498 -21.78 -25.29 16.10
N ASP A 499 -22.90 -24.65 15.79
CA ASP A 499 -23.05 -23.83 14.59
C ASP A 499 -22.12 -22.61 14.60
N GLU A 500 -21.98 -21.93 15.74
CA GLU A 500 -21.05 -20.80 15.91
C GLU A 500 -19.59 -21.25 15.84
N LYS A 501 -19.26 -22.42 16.41
CA LYS A 501 -17.92 -23.02 16.34
C LYS A 501 -17.54 -23.41 14.90
N LEU A 502 -18.52 -23.77 14.07
CA LEU A 502 -18.34 -24.15 12.67
C LEU A 502 -18.44 -22.96 11.70
N ASP A 503 -18.90 -21.80 12.16
CA ASP A 503 -18.96 -20.57 11.37
C ASP A 503 -17.55 -19.98 11.18
N LEU A 504 -17.11 -19.95 9.92
CA LEU A 504 -15.82 -19.39 9.53
C LEU A 504 -15.87 -17.88 9.30
N TYR A 505 -17.05 -17.26 9.23
CA TYR A 505 -17.18 -15.79 9.21
C TYR A 505 -16.77 -15.17 10.54
N LYS A 506 -16.77 -15.96 11.63
CA LYS A 506 -16.23 -15.55 12.92
C LYS A 506 -14.70 -15.55 12.98
N PHE A 507 -14.01 -16.05 11.95
CA PHE A 507 -12.55 -15.90 11.88
C PHE A 507 -12.17 -14.43 11.74
N HIS A 508 -11.30 -13.99 12.62
CA HIS A 508 -10.77 -12.66 12.61
C HIS A 508 -9.46 -12.62 11.82
N LEU A 509 -9.31 -11.63 10.94
CA LEU A 509 -8.10 -11.46 10.14
C LEU A 509 -6.84 -11.39 11.03
N GLN A 510 -6.90 -10.63 12.13
CA GLN A 510 -5.77 -10.50 13.06
C GLN A 510 -5.45 -11.82 13.77
N GLY A 511 -6.46 -12.65 14.08
CA GLY A 511 -6.23 -13.97 14.66
C GLY A 511 -5.46 -14.88 13.70
N SER A 512 -5.85 -14.90 12.43
CA SER A 512 -5.11 -15.61 11.38
C SER A 512 -3.68 -15.10 11.22
N LEU A 513 -3.47 -13.78 11.24
CA LEU A 513 -2.13 -13.21 11.13
C LEU A 513 -1.26 -13.52 12.36
N ILE A 514 -1.83 -13.54 13.56
CA ILE A 514 -1.14 -13.95 14.79
C ILE A 514 -0.73 -15.43 14.69
N VAL A 515 -1.63 -16.32 14.28
CA VAL A 515 -1.30 -17.74 14.06
C VAL A 515 -0.18 -17.90 13.03
N GLN A 516 -0.25 -17.17 11.92
CA GLN A 516 0.81 -17.17 10.90
C GLN A 516 2.15 -16.67 11.45
N GLY A 517 2.14 -15.66 12.33
CA GLY A 517 3.34 -15.16 13.02
C GLY A 517 3.92 -16.19 13.98
N ILE A 518 3.09 -16.79 14.84
CA ILE A 518 3.52 -17.83 15.79
C ILE A 518 4.15 -19.02 15.06
N MET A 519 3.61 -19.41 13.89
CA MET A 519 4.17 -20.52 13.11
C MET A 519 5.57 -20.26 12.54
N LYS A 520 6.09 -19.03 12.60
CA LYS A 520 7.48 -18.69 12.25
C LYS A 520 8.43 -18.77 13.44
N MET A 521 7.92 -18.89 14.67
CA MET A 521 8.72 -19.00 15.90
C MET A 521 9.33 -20.40 16.03
N GLU A 522 10.26 -20.54 16.99
CA GLU A 522 10.89 -21.82 17.33
C GLU A 522 9.87 -22.92 17.65
N ALA A 523 10.30 -24.18 17.46
CA ALA A 523 9.41 -25.34 17.51
C ALA A 523 8.73 -25.53 18.87
N ASP A 524 9.40 -25.22 19.98
CA ASP A 524 8.83 -25.30 21.33
C ASP A 524 7.78 -24.20 21.59
N VAL A 525 7.96 -23.03 20.99
CA VAL A 525 7.02 -21.90 21.11
C VAL A 525 5.78 -22.12 20.24
N ASN A 526 5.97 -22.52 18.98
CA ASN A 526 4.85 -22.75 18.06
C ASN A 526 4.07 -24.05 18.36
N ALA A 527 4.60 -24.90 19.25
CA ALA A 527 3.99 -26.16 19.68
C ALA A 527 2.54 -25.99 20.15
N ILE A 528 2.21 -24.87 20.80
CA ILE A 528 0.84 -24.60 21.27
C ILE A 528 -0.17 -24.55 20.12
N VAL A 529 0.19 -23.92 19.00
CA VAL A 529 -0.66 -23.84 17.80
C VAL A 529 -0.73 -25.19 17.12
N THR A 530 0.41 -25.85 16.92
CA THR A 530 0.45 -27.13 16.20
C THR A 530 -0.30 -28.23 16.96
N ASN A 531 -0.10 -28.35 18.27
CA ASN A 531 -0.80 -29.33 19.11
C ASN A 531 -2.30 -29.04 19.21
N SER A 532 -2.68 -27.76 19.34
CA SER A 532 -4.09 -27.35 19.31
C SER A 532 -4.74 -27.73 17.99
N PHE A 533 -4.12 -27.39 16.86
CA PHE A 533 -4.59 -27.72 15.52
C PHE A 533 -4.75 -29.24 15.31
N LEU A 534 -3.79 -30.04 15.76
CA LEU A 534 -3.84 -31.50 15.65
C LEU A 534 -4.84 -32.18 16.59
N SER A 535 -5.34 -31.46 17.60
CA SER A 535 -6.37 -31.92 18.52
C SER A 535 -7.78 -31.76 17.95
N GLN A 536 -7.92 -30.95 16.90
CA GLN A 536 -9.20 -30.69 16.24
C GLN A 536 -9.63 -31.84 15.35
N ARG A 537 -10.95 -31.97 15.13
CA ARG A 537 -11.51 -32.96 14.21
C ARG A 537 -11.07 -32.64 12.78
N PRO A 538 -10.58 -33.62 11.99
CA PRO A 538 -10.15 -33.40 10.61
C PRO A 538 -11.18 -32.70 9.72
N ASP A 539 -12.46 -33.02 9.87
CA ASP A 539 -13.54 -32.39 9.08
C ASP A 539 -13.75 -30.92 9.43
N THR A 540 -13.58 -30.54 10.71
CA THR A 540 -13.64 -29.14 11.15
C THR A 540 -12.51 -28.33 10.52
N VAL A 541 -11.29 -28.86 10.59
CA VAL A 541 -10.10 -28.19 10.04
C VAL A 541 -10.14 -28.14 8.52
N TYR A 542 -10.67 -29.18 7.86
CA TYR A 542 -10.84 -29.18 6.41
C TYR A 542 -11.67 -27.99 5.91
N ARG A 543 -12.70 -27.56 6.65
CA ARG A 543 -13.50 -26.38 6.29
C ARG A 543 -12.66 -25.10 6.19
N TRP A 544 -11.59 -24.99 6.99
CA TRP A 544 -10.70 -23.81 7.00
C TRP A 544 -10.03 -23.62 5.64
N CYS A 545 -9.86 -24.70 4.88
CA CYS A 545 -9.20 -24.66 3.58
C CYS A 545 -9.93 -23.77 2.56
N PHE A 546 -11.22 -23.50 2.79
CA PHE A 546 -12.11 -22.77 1.89
C PHE A 546 -12.44 -21.36 2.39
N SER A 547 -11.76 -20.85 3.42
CA SER A 547 -11.96 -19.50 3.94
C SER A 547 -10.71 -18.63 3.79
N PRO A 548 -10.86 -17.30 3.55
CA PRO A 548 -9.71 -16.41 3.34
C PRO A 548 -8.73 -16.39 4.52
N ALA A 549 -9.23 -16.39 5.75
CA ALA A 549 -8.42 -16.35 6.96
C ALA A 549 -7.94 -17.75 7.37
N GLY A 550 -8.80 -18.77 7.25
CA GLY A 550 -8.48 -20.13 7.64
C GLY A 550 -7.43 -20.77 6.75
N SER A 551 -7.50 -20.52 5.43
CA SER A 551 -6.59 -21.14 4.49
C SER A 551 -5.16 -20.68 4.71
N ARG A 552 -4.95 -19.39 5.01
CA ARG A 552 -3.63 -18.82 5.28
C ARG A 552 -3.01 -19.31 6.58
N ALA A 553 -3.82 -19.52 7.61
CA ALA A 553 -3.37 -20.15 8.85
C ALA A 553 -3.04 -21.64 8.65
N PHE A 554 -3.82 -22.36 7.85
CA PHE A 554 -3.51 -23.75 7.49
C PHE A 554 -2.20 -23.84 6.69
N GLU A 555 -2.04 -22.97 5.69
CA GLU A 555 -0.81 -22.87 4.89
C GLU A 555 0.42 -22.61 5.75
N SER A 556 0.36 -21.71 6.73
CA SER A 556 1.51 -21.41 7.59
C SER A 556 1.92 -22.60 8.46
N ILE A 557 0.96 -23.41 8.92
CA ILE A 557 1.24 -24.63 9.69
C ILE A 557 1.96 -25.67 8.83
N VAL A 558 1.46 -25.92 7.62
CA VAL A 558 2.05 -26.92 6.71
C VAL A 558 3.41 -26.45 6.16
N ALA A 559 3.55 -25.16 5.88
CA ALA A 559 4.77 -24.60 5.29
C ALA A 559 5.88 -24.31 6.31
N SER A 560 5.57 -24.25 7.60
CA SER A 560 6.55 -23.89 8.63
C SER A 560 7.73 -24.86 8.66
N PRO A 561 8.99 -24.38 8.61
CA PRO A 561 10.18 -25.25 8.72
C PRO A 561 10.31 -25.84 10.14
N ASN A 562 9.74 -25.18 11.14
CA ASN A 562 9.81 -25.56 12.55
C ASN A 562 8.78 -26.64 12.94
N VAL A 563 7.99 -27.13 11.98
CA VAL A 563 7.06 -28.26 12.16
C VAL A 563 7.67 -29.53 11.58
N ASN A 564 7.79 -30.56 12.41
CA ASN A 564 8.40 -31.83 12.01
C ASN A 564 7.60 -32.58 10.93
N ALA A 565 8.30 -33.42 10.16
CA ALA A 565 7.73 -34.15 9.03
C ALA A 565 6.59 -35.11 9.42
N LYS A 566 6.63 -35.70 10.63
CA LYS A 566 5.59 -36.63 11.12
C LYS A 566 4.24 -35.91 11.28
N ILE A 567 4.26 -34.70 11.81
CA ILE A 567 3.07 -33.85 11.93
C ILE A 567 2.53 -33.49 10.54
N LYS A 568 3.38 -33.03 9.63
CA LYS A 568 3.00 -32.69 8.25
C LYS A 568 2.36 -33.88 7.53
N LYS A 569 2.96 -35.07 7.67
CA LYS A 569 2.44 -36.32 7.12
C LYS A 569 1.07 -36.71 7.70
N LYS A 570 0.85 -36.48 9.00
CA LYS A 570 -0.47 -36.65 9.62
C LYS A 570 -1.50 -35.69 9.00
N ILE A 571 -1.18 -34.40 8.87
CA ILE A 571 -2.08 -33.40 8.27
C ILE A 571 -2.46 -33.79 6.84
N MET A 572 -1.47 -34.19 6.02
CA MET A 572 -1.72 -34.67 4.66
C MET A 572 -2.61 -35.92 4.64
N ARG A 573 -2.35 -36.88 5.52
CA ARG A 573 -3.20 -38.07 5.65
C ARG A 573 -4.64 -37.69 5.98
N ASP A 574 -4.85 -36.74 6.89
CA ASP A 574 -6.19 -36.29 7.32
C ASP A 574 -6.96 -35.55 6.18
N LEU A 575 -6.25 -35.10 5.13
CA LEU A 575 -6.82 -34.55 3.89
C LEU A 575 -7.07 -35.59 2.79
N SER A 576 -6.70 -36.87 2.99
CA SER A 576 -6.88 -37.91 1.97
C SER A 576 -8.36 -38.07 1.62
N GLY A 577 -8.66 -38.22 0.33
CA GLY A 577 -10.02 -38.25 -0.22
C GLY A 577 -10.62 -36.86 -0.48
N LYS A 578 -9.89 -35.77 -0.21
CA LYS A 578 -10.39 -34.40 -0.30
C LYS A 578 -9.55 -33.49 -1.21
N TYR A 579 -8.45 -33.98 -1.79
CA TYR A 579 -7.54 -33.20 -2.64
C TYR A 579 -8.20 -32.73 -3.93
N THR A 580 -9.12 -33.52 -4.50
CA THR A 580 -9.85 -33.11 -5.71
C THR A 580 -10.69 -31.85 -5.47
N ALA A 581 -11.38 -31.77 -4.33
CA ALA A 581 -12.17 -30.59 -3.96
C ALA A 581 -11.26 -29.38 -3.68
N LEU A 582 -10.13 -29.59 -2.99
CA LEU A 582 -9.13 -28.53 -2.76
C LEU A 582 -8.58 -27.98 -4.08
N ALA A 583 -8.26 -28.85 -5.04
CA ALA A 583 -7.69 -28.46 -6.33
C ALA A 583 -8.62 -27.56 -7.18
N LYS A 584 -9.93 -27.57 -6.90
CA LYS A 584 -10.93 -26.77 -7.60
C LYS A 584 -11.30 -25.48 -6.87
N ASP A 585 -10.84 -25.28 -5.64
CA ASP A 585 -11.13 -24.07 -4.88
C ASP A 585 -9.99 -23.05 -4.96
N LYS A 586 -10.35 -21.76 -4.92
CA LYS A 586 -9.38 -20.65 -4.99
C LYS A 586 -8.46 -20.53 -3.78
N PHE A 587 -8.85 -21.04 -2.62
CA PHE A 587 -8.02 -21.08 -1.40
C PHE A 587 -7.43 -22.48 -1.22
N GLY A 588 -8.25 -23.52 -1.42
CA GLY A 588 -7.84 -24.92 -1.31
C GLY A 588 -6.68 -25.29 -2.23
N SER A 589 -6.61 -24.72 -3.45
CA SER A 589 -5.53 -25.00 -4.38
C SER A 589 -4.17 -24.57 -3.84
N HIS A 590 -4.12 -23.44 -3.13
CA HIS A 590 -2.89 -22.95 -2.51
C HIS A 590 -2.43 -23.84 -1.35
N ILE A 591 -3.37 -24.37 -0.56
CA ILE A 591 -3.05 -25.36 0.48
C ILE A 591 -2.47 -26.62 -0.15
N LEU A 592 -3.07 -27.11 -1.23
CA LEU A 592 -2.57 -28.30 -1.93
C LEU A 592 -1.16 -28.06 -2.49
N ASP A 593 -0.88 -26.88 -3.03
CA ASP A 593 0.49 -26.50 -3.43
C ASP A 593 1.46 -26.54 -2.23
N LYS A 594 1.05 -26.06 -1.04
CA LYS A 594 1.88 -26.13 0.18
C LYS A 594 2.06 -27.55 0.71
N CYS A 595 1.01 -28.38 0.69
CA CYS A 595 1.10 -29.79 1.02
C CYS A 595 2.06 -30.50 0.08
N TRP A 596 1.92 -30.30 -1.24
CA TRP A 596 2.82 -30.87 -2.24
C TRP A 596 4.27 -30.44 -2.04
N ALA A 597 4.47 -29.16 -1.74
CA ALA A 597 5.80 -28.65 -1.42
C ALA A 597 6.36 -29.33 -0.17
N ALA A 598 5.57 -29.50 0.90
CA ALA A 598 6.03 -30.06 2.17
C ALA A 598 6.06 -31.60 2.23
N ALA A 599 5.49 -32.29 1.24
CA ALA A 599 5.34 -33.75 1.19
C ALA A 599 6.65 -34.50 0.92
N ASP A 600 6.83 -35.62 1.63
CA ASP A 600 7.75 -36.70 1.24
C ASP A 600 7.20 -37.44 0.00
N ILE A 601 8.02 -38.28 -0.62
CA ILE A 601 7.63 -39.02 -1.84
C ILE A 601 6.37 -39.87 -1.61
N ASP A 602 6.28 -40.58 -0.49
CA ASP A 602 5.10 -41.40 -0.15
C ASP A 602 3.80 -40.57 -0.05
N SER A 603 3.86 -39.37 0.54
CA SER A 603 2.68 -38.49 0.60
C SER A 603 2.35 -37.90 -0.77
N LYS A 604 3.35 -37.57 -1.60
CA LYS A 604 3.13 -37.12 -2.98
C LYS A 604 2.46 -38.20 -3.84
N GLU A 605 2.87 -39.45 -3.70
CA GLU A 605 2.25 -40.57 -4.40
C GLU A 605 0.77 -40.70 -4.03
N LYS A 606 0.42 -40.56 -2.74
CA LYS A 606 -0.98 -40.59 -2.28
C LYS A 606 -1.81 -39.45 -2.84
N ILE A 607 -1.26 -38.23 -2.86
CA ILE A 607 -1.91 -37.07 -3.48
C ILE A 607 -2.13 -37.31 -4.97
N ALA A 608 -1.07 -37.74 -5.69
CA ALA A 608 -1.14 -37.97 -7.13
C ALA A 608 -2.11 -39.09 -7.51
N ALA A 609 -2.14 -40.18 -6.73
CA ALA A 609 -3.06 -41.30 -6.90
C ALA A 609 -4.54 -40.91 -6.72
N GLU A 610 -4.84 -39.87 -5.93
CA GLU A 610 -6.19 -39.32 -5.85
C GLU A 610 -6.50 -38.43 -7.05
N LEU A 611 -5.62 -37.47 -7.37
CA LEU A 611 -5.84 -36.49 -8.44
C LEU A 611 -5.98 -37.14 -9.82
N VAL A 612 -5.22 -38.20 -10.10
CA VAL A 612 -5.27 -38.91 -11.39
C VAL A 612 -6.64 -39.54 -11.67
N LYS A 613 -7.39 -39.93 -10.62
CA LYS A 613 -8.76 -40.48 -10.76
C LYS A 613 -9.76 -39.44 -11.28
N HIS A 614 -9.47 -38.16 -11.07
CA HIS A 614 -10.30 -37.02 -11.47
C HIS A 614 -9.60 -36.13 -12.52
N GLU A 615 -8.63 -36.66 -13.26
CA GLU A 615 -7.79 -35.92 -14.22
C GLU A 615 -8.63 -35.13 -15.24
N HIS A 616 -9.62 -35.76 -15.87
CA HIS A 616 -10.47 -35.12 -16.89
C HIS A 616 -11.25 -33.93 -16.31
N GLU A 617 -11.82 -34.10 -15.12
CA GLU A 617 -12.55 -33.04 -14.43
C GLU A 617 -11.61 -31.88 -14.09
N LEU A 618 -10.45 -32.17 -13.50
CA LEU A 618 -9.48 -31.16 -13.09
C LEU A 618 -8.85 -30.43 -14.28
N ALA A 619 -8.58 -31.11 -15.40
CA ALA A 619 -8.03 -30.52 -16.62
C ALA A 619 -9.00 -29.51 -17.26
N SER A 620 -10.31 -29.75 -17.15
CA SER A 620 -11.34 -28.82 -17.62
C SER A 620 -11.56 -27.63 -16.68
N HIS A 621 -11.12 -27.73 -15.42
CA HIS A 621 -11.29 -26.67 -14.42
C HIS A 621 -10.18 -25.62 -14.51
N TYR A 622 -10.55 -24.33 -14.49
CA TYR A 622 -9.59 -23.23 -14.68
C TYR A 622 -8.46 -23.18 -13.63
N ILE A 623 -8.73 -23.61 -12.39
CA ILE A 623 -7.71 -23.78 -11.32
C ILE A 623 -7.12 -25.20 -11.33
N GLY A 624 -7.96 -26.21 -11.55
CA GLY A 624 -7.59 -27.62 -11.35
C GLY A 624 -6.46 -28.04 -12.28
N LYS A 625 -6.45 -27.51 -13.51
CA LYS A 625 -5.38 -27.74 -14.50
C LYS A 625 -4.01 -27.31 -13.98
N SER A 626 -3.94 -26.24 -13.19
CA SER A 626 -2.69 -25.74 -12.62
C SER A 626 -2.15 -26.71 -11.56
N ILE A 627 -3.04 -27.32 -10.76
CA ILE A 627 -2.66 -28.33 -9.78
C ILE A 627 -2.18 -29.61 -10.46
N LEU A 628 -2.85 -30.08 -11.53
CA LEU A 628 -2.36 -31.23 -12.30
C LEU A 628 -0.95 -31.00 -12.82
N TRP A 629 -0.65 -29.77 -13.23
CA TRP A 629 0.69 -29.36 -13.64
C TRP A 629 1.68 -29.31 -12.46
N THR A 630 1.31 -28.70 -11.32
CA THR A 630 2.13 -28.69 -10.10
C THR A 630 2.52 -30.10 -9.67
N CYS A 631 1.55 -31.02 -9.63
CA CYS A 631 1.75 -32.40 -9.23
C CYS A 631 2.33 -33.30 -10.34
N LYS A 632 2.46 -32.77 -11.56
CA LYS A 632 2.96 -33.46 -12.75
C LYS A 632 2.22 -34.77 -13.02
N ILE A 633 0.89 -34.74 -12.96
CA ILE A 633 0.03 -35.92 -13.04
C ILE A 633 0.20 -36.70 -14.36
N ASP A 634 0.45 -36.03 -15.49
CA ASP A 634 0.75 -36.71 -16.76
C ASP A 634 2.02 -37.58 -16.66
N GLN A 635 3.07 -37.06 -16.03
CA GLN A 635 4.32 -37.79 -15.82
C GLN A 635 4.11 -38.94 -14.85
N TYR A 636 3.39 -38.72 -13.75
CA TYR A 636 3.02 -39.78 -12.78
C TYR A 636 2.29 -40.95 -13.45
N LYS A 637 1.33 -40.66 -14.35
CA LYS A 637 0.52 -41.67 -15.05
C LYS A 637 1.30 -42.45 -16.11
N ARG A 638 2.18 -41.78 -16.86
CA ARG A 638 2.85 -42.36 -18.05
C ARG A 638 4.26 -42.89 -17.77
N ARG A 639 4.98 -42.25 -16.85
CA ARG A 639 6.40 -42.49 -16.55
C ARG A 639 6.64 -42.34 -15.04
N HIS A 640 6.12 -43.30 -14.29
CA HIS A 640 6.14 -43.28 -12.83
C HIS A 640 7.56 -43.18 -12.27
N ASP A 641 8.50 -43.98 -12.78
CA ASP A 641 9.88 -44.00 -12.29
C ASP A 641 10.60 -42.66 -12.53
N ASP A 642 10.45 -42.06 -13.73
CA ASP A 642 10.95 -40.71 -14.02
C ASP A 642 10.34 -39.66 -13.10
N TRP A 643 9.06 -39.80 -12.75
CA TRP A 643 8.37 -38.89 -11.83
C TRP A 643 8.96 -39.00 -10.42
N VAL A 644 9.17 -40.23 -9.91
CA VAL A 644 9.81 -40.48 -8.61
C VAL A 644 11.23 -39.94 -8.58
N GLU A 645 12.05 -40.21 -9.59
CA GLU A 645 13.44 -39.73 -9.67
C GLU A 645 13.50 -38.20 -9.65
N ARG A 646 12.62 -37.55 -10.41
CA ARG A 646 12.54 -36.09 -10.47
C ARG A 646 12.12 -35.47 -9.15
N GLU A 647 11.15 -36.06 -8.45
CA GLU A 647 10.72 -35.57 -7.14
C GLU A 647 11.80 -35.79 -6.07
N LYS A 648 12.50 -36.94 -6.08
CA LYS A 648 13.69 -37.17 -5.24
C LYS A 648 14.81 -36.16 -5.54
N GLY A 649 15.02 -35.82 -6.81
CA GLY A 649 15.96 -34.76 -7.21
C GLY A 649 15.57 -33.39 -6.67
N ALA A 650 14.28 -33.04 -6.72
CA ALA A 650 13.77 -31.78 -6.18
C ALA A 650 13.87 -31.71 -4.64
N GLU A 651 13.66 -32.82 -3.95
CA GLU A 651 13.82 -32.95 -2.50
C GLU A 651 15.29 -32.78 -2.08
N ARG A 652 16.21 -33.54 -2.69
CA ARG A 652 17.66 -33.39 -2.47
C ARG A 652 18.13 -31.96 -2.70
N LYS A 653 17.66 -31.31 -3.77
CA LYS A 653 17.96 -29.90 -4.04
C LYS A 653 17.47 -29.01 -2.89
N ARG A 654 16.24 -29.21 -2.41
CA ARG A 654 15.70 -28.40 -1.32
C ARG A 654 16.50 -28.58 -0.02
N GLU A 655 16.91 -29.79 0.30
CA GLU A 655 17.76 -30.07 1.47
C GLU A 655 19.13 -29.40 1.33
N MET A 656 19.79 -29.52 0.16
CA MET A 656 21.09 -28.89 -0.09
C MET A 656 21.07 -27.36 0.01
N PHE A 657 19.94 -26.72 -0.31
CA PHE A 657 19.79 -25.27 -0.24
C PHE A 657 19.09 -24.79 1.03
N ARG A 658 18.75 -25.67 1.98
CA ARG A 658 18.06 -25.30 3.22
C ARG A 658 18.89 -24.29 4.02
N ASP A 659 20.19 -24.52 4.11
CA ASP A 659 21.11 -23.70 4.91
C ASP A 659 21.56 -22.41 4.16
N ILE A 660 21.21 -22.28 2.87
CA ILE A 660 21.55 -21.12 2.01
C ILE A 660 20.36 -20.16 1.86
N LEU A 661 19.13 -20.65 2.02
CA LEU A 661 17.90 -19.89 1.81
C LEU A 661 17.38 -19.15 3.05
N ASP A 662 18.01 -19.33 4.21
CA ASP A 662 17.70 -18.52 5.41
C ASP A 662 18.19 -17.07 5.30
N ASP A 663 19.05 -16.77 4.33
CA ASP A 663 19.42 -15.40 3.95
C ASP A 663 19.08 -15.14 2.48
N THR A 664 18.10 -14.26 2.26
CA THR A 664 17.67 -13.59 1.00
C THR A 664 16.45 -14.14 0.23
N PRO A 665 15.50 -13.26 -0.12
CA PRO A 665 14.41 -13.59 -1.05
C PRO A 665 14.96 -13.61 -2.48
N VAL A 666 15.16 -14.81 -3.05
CA VAL A 666 15.56 -14.94 -4.46
C VAL A 666 14.35 -14.82 -5.38
N ASP A 667 14.29 -13.73 -6.13
CA ASP A 667 13.43 -13.53 -7.30
C ASP A 667 13.67 -14.63 -8.35
N LYS A 668 12.71 -15.55 -8.49
CA LYS A 668 12.74 -16.53 -9.58
C LYS A 668 12.29 -15.87 -10.88
N LYS A 669 13.24 -15.37 -11.67
CA LYS A 669 13.06 -15.19 -13.12
C LYS A 669 12.85 -16.56 -13.77
N ARG A 670 11.61 -16.88 -14.17
CA ARG A 670 11.34 -17.99 -15.08
C ARG A 670 11.78 -17.57 -16.49
N LYS A 671 12.83 -18.21 -17.02
CA LYS A 671 13.07 -18.22 -18.47
C LYS A 671 12.03 -19.16 -19.09
N PHE A 672 11.18 -18.62 -19.95
CA PHE A 672 10.43 -19.43 -20.91
C PHE A 672 11.40 -19.84 -22.01
N ALA A 673 11.44 -21.14 -22.29
CA ALA A 673 11.91 -21.69 -23.55
C ALA A 673 10.68 -22.23 -24.28
#